data_AF-A0A849PLR1-F1
#
_entry.id   AF-A0A849PLR1-F1
#
_cell.length_a   1.000
_cell.length_b   1.000
_cell.length_c   1.000
_cell.angle_alpha   90.00
_cell.angle_beta   90.00
_cell.angle_gamma   90.00
#
_symmetry.space_group_name_H-M   'P 1'
#
loop_
_entity.id
_entity.type
_entity.pdbx_description
1 polymer ?
#
loop_
_entity_poly.entity_id
_entity_poly.type
_entity_poly.pdbx_seq_one_letter_code
_entity_poly.pdbx_strand_id
1 'polypeptide(L)'
;MSYKLIISEKPSAARKIAEAIAEKGVKTLKAGDVSYLEIERKGEKILVAPAVGHLFGLAQKSKNWTYPVFDTEWQPTFKISKNAGYAKKYYNMLKKLSKDADQFIVATDLDIEGETIAFTILKNICKTTDAKRMEFSTLTKGDLINAYDNAKPHINFGLANAGVTRHTLDFYFGINISRALTIAVKTAGTYKVLSAGRVQGPALAFLAKREKEIKAFKSTPFWQIEMLTPKFTAMYENDKILDRKDAEKIVSETTGKDAKVIEQINKNYKQKPPTPFNLTDLQVEAHKLFSIVPRETQQIAQKLYEAAVISYPRTSSQQLSEKLGFREILEKLSRNKEYTDKAKHLLSLKTLKPNNGKKTDDAHPPIHPTGEMPKGLAGRDKKIYDLIVKRFFATFGTPATRQSSKIVLDVNTHKFQTEGKRTIENGWFDLYEPYVKLEEITLPQMTDNEIVENKKITLLDKETKPPNRYNESSIIKELEKRNLGTKATRAEIINNLYKRNYLMEKRIEVTDLGLTVIDTLEKYCPEIISEDLTRSFEKHMKNIEHEKESSDDIINKAEKELTVILKKYKENEKEIGTSLVKATRETQNEESTIGPCKNCDEGTLMMKRSKFGRFIACDKYPDCKSTYSLPKNGMIKSLKKECEQCGFPLISIINKGKKPQQLCINPKCPSKKVEDEKAQEKIDELNNGTLVKNCPKCKSKLILRSSIYGKFLGCSGYPKCRYTERLDGKVTAKKYPVKKKKAVSKKKKK
;
A
#
# COMPACT_ATOMS: atom_id res chain seq x y z
N MET A 1 -15.97 -29.49 35.56
CA MET A 1 -14.57 -29.12 35.85
C MET A 1 -14.37 -27.72 35.35
N SER A 2 -14.15 -26.77 36.23
CA SER A 2 -13.95 -25.41 35.79
C SER A 2 -12.52 -25.17 35.32
N TYR A 3 -12.35 -24.14 34.50
CA TYR A 3 -11.08 -23.78 33.89
C TYR A 3 -10.99 -22.29 33.63
N LYS A 4 -9.78 -21.79 33.45
CA LYS A 4 -9.52 -20.43 32.95
C LYS A 4 -9.52 -20.44 31.43
N LEU A 5 -10.14 -19.44 30.80
CA LEU A 5 -10.14 -19.27 29.35
C LEU A 5 -9.29 -18.06 28.95
N ILE A 6 -8.16 -18.32 28.29
CA ILE A 6 -7.34 -17.30 27.63
C ILE A 6 -7.87 -17.08 26.21
N ILE A 7 -8.21 -15.84 25.88
CA ILE A 7 -8.68 -15.41 24.56
C ILE A 7 -7.55 -14.67 23.85
N SER A 8 -7.07 -15.20 22.74
CA SER A 8 -6.01 -14.61 21.92
C SER A 8 -6.54 -14.17 20.56
N GLU A 9 -5.84 -13.25 19.87
CA GLU A 9 -6.32 -12.77 18.57
C GLU A 9 -6.14 -13.82 17.46
N LYS A 10 -4.97 -14.47 17.37
CA LYS A 10 -4.60 -15.37 16.27
C LYS A 10 -4.28 -16.78 16.75
N PRO A 11 -4.51 -17.82 15.93
CA PRO A 11 -4.10 -19.19 16.25
C PRO A 11 -2.60 -19.35 16.50
N SER A 12 -1.77 -18.58 15.79
CA SER A 12 -0.31 -18.53 15.99
C SER A 12 0.05 -18.01 17.39
N ALA A 13 -0.55 -16.89 17.79
CA ALA A 13 -0.40 -16.32 19.12
C ALA A 13 -0.93 -17.27 20.22
N ALA A 14 -2.12 -17.87 20.03
CA ALA A 14 -2.69 -18.87 20.95
C ALA A 14 -1.69 -19.99 21.26
N ARG A 15 -1.06 -20.52 20.20
CA ARG A 15 -0.04 -21.57 20.30
C ARG A 15 1.19 -21.11 21.05
N LYS A 16 1.73 -19.93 20.73
CA LYS A 16 2.88 -19.36 21.43
C LYS A 16 2.62 -19.13 22.91
N ILE A 17 1.44 -18.61 23.26
CA ILE A 17 1.02 -18.42 24.66
C ILE A 17 0.97 -19.77 25.39
N ALA A 18 0.27 -20.76 24.83
CA ALA A 18 0.14 -22.06 25.44
C ALA A 18 1.51 -22.76 25.62
N GLU A 19 2.35 -22.76 24.58
CA GLU A 19 3.71 -23.33 24.62
C GLU A 19 4.63 -22.62 25.62
N ALA A 20 4.44 -21.32 25.83
CA ALA A 20 5.26 -20.55 26.76
C ALA A 20 4.91 -20.84 28.22
N ILE A 21 3.62 -20.93 28.56
CA ILE A 21 3.15 -20.97 29.95
C ILE A 21 2.86 -22.38 30.48
N ALA A 22 2.78 -23.40 29.62
CA ALA A 22 2.53 -24.78 30.03
C ALA A 22 3.67 -25.40 30.85
N GLU A 23 3.32 -26.17 31.89
CA GLU A 23 4.30 -26.91 32.72
C GLU A 23 4.55 -28.34 32.20
N LYS A 24 3.49 -29.07 31.82
CA LYS A 24 3.54 -30.51 31.45
C LYS A 24 3.19 -30.77 29.97
N GLY A 25 3.36 -29.76 29.10
CA GLY A 25 3.09 -29.83 27.66
C GLY A 25 1.72 -29.24 27.24
N VAL A 26 1.47 -29.20 25.92
CA VAL A 26 0.28 -28.58 25.33
C VAL A 26 -0.57 -29.62 24.61
N LYS A 27 -1.83 -29.78 25.03
CA LYS A 27 -2.79 -30.65 24.37
C LYS A 27 -3.63 -29.85 23.38
N THR A 28 -3.71 -30.32 22.13
CA THR A 28 -4.58 -29.70 21.12
C THR A 28 -5.96 -30.36 21.14
N LEU A 29 -6.99 -29.56 21.35
CA LEU A 29 -8.39 -29.96 21.34
C LEU A 29 -9.12 -29.33 20.15
N LYS A 30 -10.32 -29.85 19.83
CA LYS A 30 -11.15 -29.33 18.74
C LYS A 30 -12.58 -29.04 19.17
N ALA A 31 -13.13 -27.98 18.62
CA ALA A 31 -14.56 -27.67 18.65
C ALA A 31 -15.03 -27.47 17.20
N GLY A 32 -15.54 -28.55 16.59
CA GLY A 32 -15.72 -28.61 15.14
C GLY A 32 -14.38 -28.49 14.41
N ASP A 33 -14.30 -27.61 13.42
CA ASP A 33 -13.11 -27.38 12.58
C ASP A 33 -12.12 -26.33 13.15
N VAL A 34 -12.23 -26.02 14.45
CA VAL A 34 -11.34 -25.07 15.12
C VAL A 34 -10.59 -25.78 16.22
N SER A 35 -9.28 -25.59 16.23
CA SER A 35 -8.40 -26.07 17.29
C SER A 35 -8.23 -25.01 18.39
N TYR A 36 -8.26 -25.45 19.63
CA TYR A 36 -7.88 -24.69 20.81
C TYR A 36 -6.93 -25.56 21.66
N LEU A 37 -6.32 -24.98 22.67
CA LEU A 37 -5.23 -25.62 23.41
C LEU A 37 -5.64 -25.77 24.87
N GLU A 38 -5.27 -26.89 25.47
CA GLU A 38 -5.41 -27.19 26.88
C GLU A 38 -4.01 -27.35 27.48
N ILE A 39 -3.79 -26.69 28.61
CA ILE A 39 -2.56 -26.74 29.37
C ILE A 39 -2.87 -26.79 30.87
N GLU A 40 -1.86 -27.12 31.66
CA GLU A 40 -1.88 -27.07 33.12
C GLU A 40 -0.76 -26.12 33.59
N ARG A 41 -1.09 -25.28 34.58
CA ARG A 41 -0.13 -24.40 35.27
C ARG A 41 -0.57 -24.23 36.72
N LYS A 42 0.32 -24.44 37.69
CA LYS A 42 0.02 -24.37 39.14
C LYS A 42 -1.21 -25.20 39.56
N GLY A 43 -1.38 -26.37 38.96
CA GLY A 43 -2.52 -27.27 39.23
C GLY A 43 -3.86 -26.83 38.64
N GLU A 44 -3.91 -25.71 37.91
CA GLU A 44 -5.12 -25.20 37.27
C GLU A 44 -5.17 -25.59 35.79
N LYS A 45 -6.36 -25.97 35.34
CA LYS A 45 -6.65 -26.21 33.92
C LYS A 45 -6.90 -24.89 33.20
N ILE A 46 -6.19 -24.68 32.09
CA ILE A 46 -6.30 -23.47 31.27
C ILE A 46 -6.58 -23.86 29.82
N LEU A 47 -7.59 -23.23 29.23
CA LEU A 47 -7.86 -23.32 27.80
C LEU A 47 -7.41 -22.05 27.09
N VAL A 48 -6.70 -22.18 25.98
CA VAL A 48 -6.25 -21.06 25.14
C VAL A 48 -6.93 -21.13 23.78
N ALA A 49 -7.73 -20.11 23.46
CA ALA A 49 -8.61 -20.10 22.30
C ALA A 49 -8.39 -18.85 21.42
N PRO A 50 -8.28 -18.99 20.09
CA PRO A 50 -8.14 -17.85 19.18
C PRO A 50 -9.47 -17.27 18.68
N ALA A 51 -9.51 -15.95 18.48
CA ALA A 51 -10.65 -15.22 17.92
C ALA A 51 -10.60 -15.04 16.39
N VAL A 52 -9.42 -15.15 15.76
CA VAL A 52 -9.10 -14.80 14.36
C VAL A 52 -9.40 -13.36 13.94
N GLY A 53 -9.24 -12.43 14.89
CA GLY A 53 -9.56 -11.01 14.72
C GLY A 53 -11.00 -10.67 15.14
N HIS A 54 -11.59 -9.66 14.50
CA HIS A 54 -12.95 -9.19 14.79
C HIS A 54 -14.03 -10.26 14.55
N LEU A 55 -14.68 -10.71 15.63
CA LEU A 55 -15.86 -11.59 15.59
C LEU A 55 -17.18 -10.81 15.57
N PHE A 56 -17.14 -9.53 15.95
CA PHE A 56 -18.27 -8.62 15.88
C PHE A 56 -17.91 -7.41 15.01
N GLY A 57 -18.92 -6.82 14.38
CA GLY A 57 -18.81 -5.56 13.66
C GLY A 57 -20.11 -4.78 13.81
N LEU A 58 -20.09 -3.50 13.48
CA LEU A 58 -21.29 -2.68 13.50
C LEU A 58 -22.18 -2.97 12.29
N ALA A 59 -23.47 -3.05 12.56
CA ALA A 59 -24.53 -3.17 11.58
C ALA A 59 -25.67 -2.20 11.91
N GLN A 60 -26.42 -1.80 10.88
CA GLN A 60 -27.67 -1.07 11.06
C GLN A 60 -28.76 -2.04 11.56
N LYS A 61 -29.56 -1.60 12.53
CA LYS A 61 -30.71 -2.36 13.06
C LYS A 61 -31.81 -2.49 12.00
N SER A 62 -32.17 -1.37 11.37
CA SER A 62 -33.14 -1.36 10.27
C SER A 62 -32.55 -1.82 8.94
N LYS A 63 -33.39 -2.42 8.08
CA LYS A 63 -32.99 -2.90 6.74
C LYS A 63 -33.13 -1.83 5.65
N ASN A 64 -33.56 -0.62 6.01
CA ASN A 64 -33.84 0.44 5.06
C ASN A 64 -32.54 1.03 4.51
N TRP A 65 -32.46 1.13 3.18
CA TRP A 65 -31.30 1.71 2.51
C TRP A 65 -31.48 3.22 2.34
N THR A 66 -31.42 3.94 3.47
CA THR A 66 -31.60 5.40 3.58
C THR A 66 -30.43 6.05 4.31
N TYR A 67 -30.39 7.38 4.33
CA TYR A 67 -29.57 8.18 5.25
C TYR A 67 -30.44 9.33 5.80
N PRO A 68 -30.18 9.81 7.04
CA PRO A 68 -29.15 9.35 7.96
C PRO A 68 -29.41 7.97 8.61
N VAL A 69 -28.34 7.39 9.17
CA VAL A 69 -28.30 6.09 9.86
C VAL A 69 -27.45 6.25 11.11
N PHE A 70 -28.10 6.11 12.27
CA PHE A 70 -27.47 6.12 13.58
C PHE A 70 -27.92 4.93 14.46
N ASP A 71 -28.94 4.18 14.02
CA ASP A 71 -29.46 3.00 14.70
C ASP A 71 -28.54 1.78 14.52
N THR A 72 -27.45 1.73 15.27
CA THR A 72 -26.44 0.67 15.11
C THR A 72 -26.37 -0.31 16.26
N GLU A 73 -25.88 -1.51 15.97
CA GLU A 73 -25.55 -2.53 16.96
C GLU A 73 -24.38 -3.41 16.52
N TRP A 74 -23.68 -4.00 17.50
CA TRP A 74 -22.61 -4.96 17.25
C TRP A 74 -23.22 -6.34 16.95
N GLN A 75 -23.09 -6.80 15.71
CA GLN A 75 -23.52 -8.13 15.29
C GLN A 75 -22.33 -9.03 14.95
N PRO A 76 -22.49 -10.37 15.04
CA PRO A 76 -21.46 -11.29 14.57
C PRO A 76 -21.10 -11.03 13.10
N THR A 77 -19.81 -10.91 12.79
CA THR A 77 -19.34 -10.48 11.45
C THR A 77 -19.82 -11.37 10.31
N PHE A 78 -19.99 -12.67 10.55
CA PHE A 78 -20.52 -13.62 9.57
C PHE A 78 -22.01 -13.42 9.22
N LYS A 79 -22.76 -12.66 10.04
CA LYS A 79 -24.13 -12.22 9.71
C LYS A 79 -24.14 -10.94 8.87
N ILE A 80 -23.11 -10.11 9.00
CA ILE A 80 -22.96 -8.82 8.30
C ILE A 80 -22.40 -9.02 6.89
N SER A 81 -21.39 -9.89 6.76
CA SER A 81 -20.64 -10.07 5.51
C SER A 81 -20.44 -11.54 5.17
N LYS A 82 -20.79 -11.92 3.93
CA LYS A 82 -20.55 -13.27 3.39
C LYS A 82 -19.06 -13.63 3.40
N ASN A 83 -18.16 -12.66 3.27
CA ASN A 83 -16.71 -12.87 3.28
C ASN A 83 -16.17 -13.22 4.69
N ALA A 84 -16.94 -12.96 5.74
CA ALA A 84 -16.58 -13.27 7.12
C ALA A 84 -17.14 -14.63 7.58
N GLY A 85 -17.63 -15.48 6.67
CA GLY A 85 -18.18 -16.81 7.02
C GLY A 85 -17.21 -17.69 7.82
N TYR A 86 -15.90 -17.52 7.62
CA TYR A 86 -14.87 -18.23 8.39
C TYR A 86 -14.90 -17.92 9.90
N ALA A 87 -15.42 -16.76 10.32
CA ALA A 87 -15.48 -16.35 11.72
C ALA A 87 -16.52 -17.13 12.52
N LYS A 88 -17.55 -17.69 11.86
CA LYS A 88 -18.66 -18.41 12.50
C LYS A 88 -18.18 -19.57 13.37
N LYS A 89 -17.18 -20.33 12.90
CA LYS A 89 -16.67 -21.48 13.65
C LYS A 89 -15.91 -21.08 14.92
N TYR A 90 -15.18 -19.95 14.89
CA TYR A 90 -14.48 -19.42 16.06
C TYR A 90 -15.45 -18.81 17.06
N TYR A 91 -16.48 -18.10 16.58
CA TYR A 91 -17.60 -17.63 17.41
C TYR A 91 -18.26 -18.80 18.16
N ASN A 92 -18.60 -19.89 17.45
CA ASN A 92 -19.24 -21.04 18.07
C ASN A 92 -18.33 -21.75 19.10
N MET A 93 -17.04 -21.87 18.80
CA MET A 93 -16.05 -22.41 19.74
C MET A 93 -16.00 -21.58 21.02
N LEU A 94 -15.77 -20.25 20.90
CA LEU A 94 -15.69 -19.38 22.08
C LEU A 94 -17.00 -19.39 22.88
N LYS A 95 -18.15 -19.40 22.20
CA LYS A 95 -19.47 -19.51 22.85
C LYS A 95 -19.65 -20.83 23.62
N LYS A 96 -19.04 -21.92 23.15
CA LYS A 96 -19.05 -23.20 23.87
C LYS A 96 -18.13 -23.12 25.09
N LEU A 97 -16.89 -22.67 24.89
CA LEU A 97 -15.87 -22.61 25.95
C LEU A 97 -16.20 -21.56 27.03
N SER A 98 -16.94 -20.51 26.71
CA SER A 98 -17.27 -19.46 27.67
C SER A 98 -18.32 -19.86 28.70
N LYS A 99 -19.03 -20.98 28.51
CA LYS A 99 -20.10 -21.41 29.43
C LYS A 99 -19.58 -22.03 30.72
N ASP A 100 -18.47 -22.75 30.64
CA ASP A 100 -17.91 -23.53 31.75
C ASP A 100 -16.59 -22.91 32.28
N ALA A 101 -16.28 -21.68 31.85
CA ALA A 101 -15.09 -20.95 32.27
C ALA A 101 -15.37 -20.10 33.51
N ASP A 102 -14.53 -20.25 34.55
CA ASP A 102 -14.66 -19.47 35.79
C ASP A 102 -14.01 -18.09 35.69
N GLN A 103 -13.01 -17.97 34.82
CA GLN A 103 -12.24 -16.75 34.66
C GLN A 103 -11.81 -16.58 33.21
N PHE A 104 -11.90 -15.34 32.74
CA PHE A 104 -11.40 -14.93 31.44
C PHE A 104 -10.08 -14.18 31.58
N ILE A 105 -9.16 -14.45 30.65
CA ILE A 105 -7.90 -13.73 30.51
C ILE A 105 -7.77 -13.31 29.04
N VAL A 106 -7.55 -12.03 28.79
CA VAL A 106 -7.37 -11.46 27.45
C VAL A 106 -5.89 -11.43 27.12
N ALA A 107 -5.55 -11.97 25.95
CA ALA A 107 -4.21 -12.01 25.37
C ALA A 107 -4.26 -11.63 23.87
N THR A 108 -5.10 -10.65 23.52
CA THR A 108 -5.07 -10.01 22.20
C THR A 108 -3.85 -9.08 22.08
N ASP A 109 -3.51 -8.65 20.86
CA ASP A 109 -2.41 -7.70 20.66
C ASP A 109 -2.65 -6.42 21.50
N LEU A 110 -1.60 -5.80 22.04
CA LEU A 110 -1.70 -4.66 22.97
C LEU A 110 -1.91 -3.33 22.23
N ASP A 111 -2.95 -3.26 21.39
CA ASP A 111 -3.38 -2.01 20.76
C ASP A 111 -4.88 -1.77 20.90
N ILE A 112 -5.34 -0.60 20.49
CA ILE A 112 -6.77 -0.22 20.51
C ILE A 112 -7.65 -1.28 19.83
N GLU A 113 -7.19 -1.87 18.72
CA GLU A 113 -7.96 -2.88 17.99
C GLU A 113 -8.02 -4.21 18.75
N GLY A 114 -6.92 -4.66 19.33
CA GLY A 114 -6.85 -5.86 20.15
C GLY A 114 -7.73 -5.75 21.39
N GLU A 115 -7.78 -4.57 22.03
CA GLU A 115 -8.67 -4.33 23.17
C GLU A 115 -10.15 -4.28 22.75
N THR A 116 -10.45 -3.69 21.59
CA THR A 116 -11.82 -3.69 21.02
C THR A 116 -12.30 -5.11 20.70
N ILE A 117 -11.43 -5.94 20.11
CA ILE A 117 -11.74 -7.36 19.83
C ILE A 117 -12.05 -8.08 21.14
N ALA A 118 -11.22 -7.89 22.16
CA ALA A 118 -11.42 -8.51 23.46
C ALA A 118 -12.74 -8.07 24.11
N PHE A 119 -12.97 -6.76 24.22
CA PHE A 119 -14.16 -6.20 24.84
C PHE A 119 -15.45 -6.66 24.15
N THR A 120 -15.49 -6.65 22.81
CA THR A 120 -16.67 -7.10 22.07
C THR A 120 -16.93 -8.60 22.22
N ILE A 121 -15.89 -9.44 22.32
CA ILE A 121 -16.02 -10.87 22.61
C ILE A 121 -16.53 -11.08 24.04
N LEU A 122 -15.92 -10.44 25.03
CA LEU A 122 -16.32 -10.55 26.42
C LEU A 122 -17.80 -10.20 26.57
N LYS A 123 -18.20 -9.01 26.09
CA LYS A 123 -19.57 -8.49 26.23
C LYS A 123 -20.60 -9.39 25.56
N ASN A 124 -20.33 -9.83 24.34
CA ASN A 124 -21.36 -10.48 23.53
C ASN A 124 -21.36 -12.01 23.62
N ILE A 125 -20.20 -12.64 23.86
CA ILE A 125 -20.04 -14.09 23.97
C ILE A 125 -19.94 -14.51 25.43
N CYS A 126 -18.98 -13.95 26.18
CA CYS A 126 -18.68 -14.37 27.56
C CYS A 126 -19.65 -13.81 28.61
N LYS A 127 -20.48 -12.82 28.24
CA LYS A 127 -21.47 -12.16 29.13
C LYS A 127 -20.84 -11.47 30.34
N THR A 128 -19.62 -10.96 30.16
CA THR A 128 -18.91 -10.05 31.09
C THR A 128 -18.35 -8.88 30.30
N THR A 129 -18.07 -7.75 30.93
CA THR A 129 -17.36 -6.62 30.30
C THR A 129 -15.90 -6.54 30.71
N ASP A 130 -15.46 -7.40 31.61
CA ASP A 130 -14.13 -7.33 32.23
C ASP A 130 -13.47 -8.71 32.35
N ALA A 131 -12.14 -8.70 32.36
CA ALA A 131 -11.27 -9.87 32.43
C ALA A 131 -9.85 -9.46 32.82
N LYS A 132 -9.03 -10.41 33.25
CA LYS A 132 -7.59 -10.15 33.39
C LYS A 132 -6.96 -9.86 32.03
N ARG A 133 -5.92 -9.03 31.99
CA ARG A 133 -5.24 -8.63 30.75
C ARG A 133 -3.76 -8.95 30.76
N MET A 134 -3.32 -9.81 29.85
CA MET A 134 -1.91 -10.05 29.57
C MET A 134 -1.37 -8.92 28.69
N GLU A 135 -0.32 -8.24 29.12
CA GLU A 135 0.34 -7.17 28.35
C GLU A 135 1.71 -7.65 27.87
N PHE A 136 1.94 -7.69 26.57
CA PHE A 136 3.21 -8.12 25.98
C PHE A 136 3.51 -7.34 24.70
N SER A 137 4.80 -7.15 24.41
CA SER A 137 5.28 -6.50 23.18
C SER A 137 6.03 -7.45 22.26
N THR A 138 6.27 -8.69 22.72
CA THR A 138 6.85 -9.78 21.95
C THR A 138 6.11 -11.09 22.25
N LEU A 139 6.20 -12.07 21.35
CA LEU A 139 5.70 -13.43 21.59
C LEU A 139 6.83 -14.38 22.04
N THR A 140 7.86 -13.85 22.70
CA THR A 140 8.94 -14.66 23.27
C THR A 140 8.47 -15.38 24.53
N LYS A 141 9.08 -16.52 24.86
CA LYS A 141 8.69 -17.32 26.03
C LYS A 141 8.74 -16.51 27.33
N GLY A 142 9.83 -15.74 27.53
CA GLY A 142 10.01 -14.93 28.74
C GLY A 142 8.93 -13.85 28.89
N ASP A 143 8.67 -13.10 27.81
CA ASP A 143 7.67 -12.01 27.82
C ASP A 143 6.25 -12.55 28.06
N LEU A 144 5.91 -13.70 27.45
CA LEU A 144 4.60 -14.34 27.62
C LEU A 144 4.38 -14.93 29.02
N ILE A 145 5.42 -15.52 29.63
CA ILE A 145 5.37 -15.98 31.03
C ILE A 145 5.16 -14.78 31.95
N ASN A 146 5.97 -13.73 31.78
CA ASN A 146 5.86 -12.50 32.56
C ASN A 146 4.48 -11.85 32.43
N ALA A 147 3.95 -11.76 31.20
CA ALA A 147 2.63 -11.19 30.93
C ALA A 147 1.49 -11.99 31.55
N TYR A 148 1.64 -13.32 31.68
CA TYR A 148 0.66 -14.17 32.35
C TYR A 148 0.74 -14.02 33.87
N ASP A 149 1.94 -14.12 34.45
CA ASP A 149 2.14 -14.07 35.89
C ASP A 149 1.82 -12.69 36.47
N ASN A 150 2.06 -11.62 35.69
CA ASN A 150 1.78 -10.23 36.06
C ASN A 150 0.58 -9.65 35.30
N ALA A 151 -0.37 -10.49 34.85
CA ALA A 151 -1.56 -10.03 34.15
C ALA A 151 -2.32 -8.98 34.98
N LYS A 152 -2.70 -7.88 34.33
CA LYS A 152 -3.48 -6.82 34.97
C LYS A 152 -4.84 -7.38 35.39
N PRO A 153 -5.41 -6.89 36.51
CA PRO A 153 -6.70 -7.37 37.01
C PRO A 153 -7.85 -7.07 36.04
N HIS A 154 -7.74 -6.01 35.27
CA HIS A 154 -8.77 -5.50 34.37
C HIS A 154 -8.23 -5.33 32.96
N ILE A 155 -9.13 -5.37 31.99
CA ILE A 155 -8.85 -4.87 30.64
C ILE A 155 -8.64 -3.36 30.66
N ASN A 156 -8.05 -2.81 29.60
CA ASN A 156 -7.90 -1.38 29.48
C ASN A 156 -9.20 -0.77 28.91
N PHE A 157 -10.07 -0.28 29.80
CA PHE A 157 -11.35 0.30 29.41
C PHE A 157 -11.19 1.55 28.54
N GLY A 158 -10.21 2.42 28.81
CA GLY A 158 -9.89 3.55 27.94
C GLY A 158 -9.62 3.14 26.49
N LEU A 159 -8.75 2.16 26.27
CA LEU A 159 -8.44 1.64 24.93
C LEU A 159 -9.66 0.96 24.27
N ALA A 160 -10.40 0.14 25.02
CA ALA A 160 -11.59 -0.54 24.53
C ALA A 160 -12.67 0.47 24.09
N ASN A 161 -12.94 1.46 24.93
CA ASN A 161 -13.93 2.51 24.69
C ASN A 161 -13.53 3.39 23.51
N ALA A 162 -12.26 3.84 23.45
CA ALA A 162 -11.76 4.62 22.32
C ALA A 162 -11.88 3.84 21.00
N GLY A 163 -11.62 2.54 21.02
CA GLY A 163 -11.77 1.68 19.85
C GLY A 163 -13.22 1.47 19.43
N VAL A 164 -14.12 1.15 20.37
CA VAL A 164 -15.56 1.04 20.09
C VAL A 164 -16.11 2.34 19.52
N THR A 165 -15.78 3.49 20.13
CA THR A 165 -16.17 4.80 19.63
C THR A 165 -15.63 5.05 18.23
N ARG A 166 -14.36 4.76 17.97
CA ARG A 166 -13.78 4.91 16.62
C ARG A 166 -14.55 4.07 15.59
N HIS A 167 -14.85 2.80 15.89
CA HIS A 167 -15.64 1.95 15.00
C HIS A 167 -17.03 2.54 14.74
N THR A 168 -17.70 3.08 15.77
CA THR A 168 -19.00 3.75 15.64
C THR A 168 -18.91 5.00 14.76
N LEU A 169 -17.95 5.88 15.00
CA LEU A 169 -17.75 7.09 14.20
C LEU A 169 -17.40 6.75 12.75
N ASP A 170 -16.49 5.81 12.52
CA ASP A 170 -16.13 5.38 11.17
C ASP A 170 -17.33 4.74 10.45
N PHE A 171 -18.21 4.03 11.16
CA PHE A 171 -19.47 3.52 10.62
C PHE A 171 -20.43 4.67 10.27
N TYR A 172 -20.70 5.60 11.20
CA TYR A 172 -21.61 6.74 11.00
C TYR A 172 -21.20 7.57 9.78
N PHE A 173 -19.95 8.00 9.72
CA PHE A 173 -19.44 8.77 8.58
C PHE A 173 -19.42 7.93 7.31
N GLY A 174 -18.92 6.69 7.39
CA GLY A 174 -18.80 5.80 6.24
C GLY A 174 -20.14 5.48 5.58
N ILE A 175 -21.13 5.01 6.36
CA ILE A 175 -22.44 4.59 5.85
C ILE A 175 -23.21 5.80 5.30
N ASN A 176 -23.25 6.91 6.04
CA ASN A 176 -24.09 8.05 5.70
C ASN A 176 -23.57 8.77 4.47
N ILE A 177 -22.27 9.08 4.43
CA ILE A 177 -21.69 9.79 3.28
C ILE A 177 -21.71 8.89 2.04
N SER A 178 -21.41 7.60 2.17
CA SER A 178 -21.44 6.68 1.02
C SER A 178 -22.85 6.50 0.45
N ARG A 179 -23.87 6.40 1.32
CA ARG A 179 -25.29 6.34 0.89
C ARG A 179 -25.73 7.65 0.27
N ALA A 180 -25.41 8.79 0.88
CA ALA A 180 -25.73 10.11 0.36
C ALA A 180 -25.17 10.32 -1.06
N LEU A 181 -23.88 10.00 -1.26
CA LEU A 181 -23.23 10.06 -2.59
C LEU A 181 -23.92 9.10 -3.58
N THR A 182 -24.12 7.84 -3.19
CA THR A 182 -24.69 6.84 -4.10
C THR A 182 -26.16 7.14 -4.46
N ILE A 183 -26.95 7.66 -3.52
CA ILE A 183 -28.35 8.07 -3.74
C ILE A 183 -28.39 9.27 -4.68
N ALA A 184 -27.57 10.30 -4.45
CA ALA A 184 -27.52 11.47 -5.34
C ALA A 184 -27.23 11.07 -6.79
N VAL A 185 -26.24 10.18 -7.00
CA VAL A 185 -25.90 9.65 -8.34
C VAL A 185 -27.05 8.83 -8.93
N LYS A 186 -27.72 8.01 -8.10
CA LYS A 186 -28.89 7.19 -8.49
C LYS A 186 -30.06 8.07 -8.93
N THR A 187 -30.42 9.07 -8.14
CA THR A 187 -31.50 10.02 -8.42
C THR A 187 -31.23 10.79 -9.72
N ALA A 188 -29.98 11.13 -10.01
CA ALA A 188 -29.57 11.81 -11.22
C ALA A 188 -29.42 10.89 -12.46
N GLY A 189 -29.79 9.61 -12.37
CA GLY A 189 -29.98 8.74 -13.54
C GLY A 189 -28.81 7.82 -13.90
N THR A 190 -27.92 7.48 -12.97
CA THR A 190 -26.97 6.36 -13.13
C THR A 190 -26.75 5.63 -11.80
N TYR A 191 -26.28 4.38 -11.82
CA TYR A 191 -25.94 3.68 -10.59
C TYR A 191 -24.43 3.44 -10.52
N LYS A 192 -23.76 4.11 -9.57
CA LYS A 192 -22.39 3.82 -9.18
C LYS A 192 -22.27 3.91 -7.67
N VAL A 193 -21.76 2.85 -7.06
CA VAL A 193 -21.45 2.86 -5.63
C VAL A 193 -20.26 3.79 -5.42
N LEU A 194 -20.53 4.93 -4.82
CA LEU A 194 -19.51 5.85 -4.34
C LEU A 194 -19.35 5.66 -2.84
N SER A 195 -18.17 6.01 -2.35
CA SER A 195 -17.90 5.87 -0.94
C SER A 195 -16.88 6.89 -0.48
N ALA A 196 -17.13 7.45 0.69
CA ALA A 196 -16.20 8.28 1.42
C ALA A 196 -16.31 7.88 2.89
N GLY A 197 -15.32 8.28 3.66
CA GLY A 197 -15.27 8.03 5.08
C GLY A 197 -14.42 9.10 5.73
N ARG A 198 -14.51 9.19 7.05
CA ARG A 198 -13.91 10.24 7.89
C ARG A 198 -12.49 10.59 7.46
N VAL A 199 -11.61 9.60 7.28
CA VAL A 199 -10.21 9.84 6.88
C VAL A 199 -9.99 9.79 5.36
N GLN A 200 -10.82 9.04 4.62
CA GLN A 200 -10.66 8.85 3.17
C GLN A 200 -10.97 10.12 2.38
N GLY A 201 -12.00 10.87 2.78
CA GLY A 201 -12.37 12.14 2.14
C GLY A 201 -11.24 13.17 2.21
N PRO A 202 -10.75 13.54 3.40
CA PRO A 202 -9.64 14.48 3.56
C PRO A 202 -8.34 14.01 2.90
N ALA A 203 -8.01 12.71 2.97
CA ALA A 203 -6.84 12.17 2.29
C ALA A 203 -6.94 12.32 0.76
N LEU A 204 -8.12 12.09 0.18
CA LEU A 204 -8.37 12.30 -1.23
C LEU A 204 -8.37 13.78 -1.60
N ALA A 205 -8.94 14.65 -0.77
CA ALA A 205 -8.94 16.11 -0.96
C ALA A 205 -7.53 16.68 -1.04
N PHE A 206 -6.66 16.23 -0.14
CA PHE A 206 -5.24 16.60 -0.15
C PHE A 206 -4.53 16.16 -1.44
N LEU A 207 -4.77 14.92 -1.89
CA LEU A 207 -4.20 14.41 -3.14
C LEU A 207 -4.76 15.16 -4.35
N ALA A 208 -6.06 15.50 -4.34
CA ALA A 208 -6.73 16.25 -5.40
C ALA A 208 -6.13 17.65 -5.53
N LYS A 209 -5.84 18.33 -4.41
CA LYS A 209 -5.13 19.61 -4.43
C LYS A 209 -3.77 19.50 -5.14
N ARG A 210 -2.96 18.49 -4.80
CA ARG A 210 -1.68 18.25 -5.50
C ARG A 210 -1.88 17.97 -6.99
N GLU A 211 -2.91 17.23 -7.38
CA GLU A 211 -3.17 16.94 -8.79
C GLU A 211 -3.62 18.20 -9.55
N LYS A 212 -4.45 19.06 -8.94
CA LYS A 212 -4.82 20.38 -9.48
C LYS A 212 -3.59 21.29 -9.64
N GLU A 213 -2.70 21.34 -8.64
CA GLU A 213 -1.43 22.09 -8.72
C GLU A 213 -0.58 21.62 -9.92
N ILE A 214 -0.53 20.31 -10.17
CA ILE A 214 0.21 19.74 -11.31
C ILE A 214 -0.47 20.08 -12.64
N LYS A 215 -1.81 19.94 -12.73
CA LYS A 215 -2.58 20.24 -13.96
C LYS A 215 -2.54 21.74 -14.31
N ALA A 216 -2.53 22.62 -13.31
CA ALA A 216 -2.46 24.08 -13.50
C ALA A 216 -1.03 24.60 -13.72
N PHE A 217 -0.01 23.78 -13.46
CA PHE A 217 1.39 24.19 -13.57
C PHE A 217 1.76 24.47 -15.04
N LYS A 218 2.20 25.70 -15.31
CA LYS A 218 2.76 26.09 -16.60
C LYS A 218 4.28 26.10 -16.50
N SER A 219 4.92 25.26 -17.31
CA SER A 219 6.38 25.19 -17.40
C SER A 219 6.93 26.53 -17.87
N THR A 220 7.95 27.03 -17.18
CA THR A 220 8.69 28.23 -17.56
C THR A 220 10.12 27.83 -17.93
N PRO A 221 10.62 28.29 -19.10
CA PRO A 221 12.00 28.03 -19.49
C PRO A 221 12.95 28.76 -18.54
N PHE A 222 14.10 28.15 -18.29
CA PHE A 222 15.23 28.79 -17.63
C PHE A 222 16.52 28.16 -18.14
N TRP A 223 17.62 28.87 -17.99
CA TRP A 223 18.92 28.42 -18.46
C TRP A 223 19.85 28.14 -17.30
N GLN A 224 20.67 27.11 -17.48
CA GLN A 224 21.79 26.80 -16.61
C GLN A 224 23.05 26.79 -17.46
N ILE A 225 24.16 27.23 -16.88
CA ILE A 225 25.44 27.22 -17.58
C ILE A 225 26.34 26.20 -16.88
N GLU A 226 26.80 25.23 -17.65
CA GLU A 226 27.66 24.14 -17.20
C GLU A 226 29.06 24.32 -17.80
N MET A 227 30.07 24.32 -16.94
CA MET A 227 31.48 24.31 -17.33
C MET A 227 32.07 22.91 -17.13
N LEU A 228 32.61 22.35 -18.20
CA LEU A 228 33.39 21.12 -18.18
C LEU A 228 34.88 21.44 -18.02
N THR A 229 35.49 20.83 -17.01
CA THR A 229 36.95 20.88 -16.79
C THR A 229 37.53 19.46 -16.94
N PRO A 230 38.87 19.29 -17.00
CA PRO A 230 39.48 17.95 -16.98
C PRO A 230 39.13 17.13 -15.74
N LYS A 231 38.93 17.78 -14.59
CA LYS A 231 38.80 17.13 -13.28
C LYS A 231 37.34 16.93 -12.84
N PHE A 232 36.44 17.85 -13.19
CA PHE A 232 35.04 17.86 -12.75
C PHE A 232 34.15 18.77 -13.61
N THR A 233 32.84 18.73 -13.35
CA THR A 233 31.86 19.67 -13.91
C THR A 233 31.47 20.70 -12.85
N ALA A 234 31.41 21.97 -13.24
CA ALA A 234 30.96 23.07 -12.39
C ALA A 234 29.74 23.77 -13.02
N MET A 235 28.82 24.22 -12.18
CA MET A 235 27.63 24.96 -12.59
C MET A 235 27.82 26.43 -12.27
N TYR A 236 27.30 27.33 -13.10
CA TYR A 236 27.25 28.75 -12.76
C TYR A 236 26.53 28.96 -11.41
N GLU A 237 26.98 29.94 -10.62
CA GLU A 237 26.52 30.11 -9.24
C GLU A 237 25.01 30.33 -9.14
N ASN A 238 24.43 31.02 -10.13
CA ASN A 238 22.99 31.14 -10.27
C ASN A 238 22.43 29.92 -11.02
N ASP A 239 21.84 29.00 -10.26
CA ASP A 239 21.23 27.77 -10.78
C ASP A 239 20.06 28.01 -11.75
N LYS A 240 19.47 29.22 -11.80
CA LYS A 240 18.36 29.54 -12.70
C LYS A 240 18.45 30.95 -13.28
N ILE A 241 18.88 31.04 -14.53
CA ILE A 241 18.86 32.28 -15.30
C ILE A 241 17.55 32.35 -16.09
N LEU A 242 16.77 33.42 -15.92
CA LEU A 242 15.43 33.55 -16.52
C LEU A 242 15.42 34.31 -17.85
N ASP A 243 16.47 35.08 -18.16
CA ASP A 243 16.64 35.73 -19.46
C ASP A 243 17.69 34.97 -20.28
N ARG A 244 17.31 34.56 -21.49
CA ARG A 244 18.19 33.86 -22.41
C ARG A 244 19.36 34.73 -22.84
N LYS A 245 19.15 36.03 -23.07
CA LYS A 245 20.19 36.95 -23.52
C LYS A 245 21.27 37.12 -22.47
N ASP A 246 20.87 37.19 -21.20
CA ASP A 246 21.83 37.22 -20.08
C ASP A 246 22.64 35.93 -20.01
N ALA A 247 21.99 34.78 -20.18
CA ALA A 247 22.68 33.49 -20.19
C ALA A 247 23.66 33.36 -21.37
N GLU A 248 23.25 33.79 -22.57
CA GLU A 248 24.10 33.82 -23.76
C GLU A 248 25.29 34.79 -23.61
N LYS A 249 25.07 35.95 -22.98
CA LYS A 249 26.12 36.91 -22.65
C LYS A 249 27.15 36.30 -21.69
N ILE A 250 26.71 35.62 -20.63
CA ILE A 250 27.63 34.94 -19.70
C ILE A 250 28.43 33.85 -20.44
N VAL A 251 27.79 33.08 -21.32
CA VAL A 251 28.47 32.05 -22.13
C VAL A 251 29.53 32.66 -23.03
N SER A 252 29.23 33.77 -23.73
CA SER A 252 30.20 34.41 -24.61
C SER A 252 31.38 35.03 -23.84
N GLU A 253 31.11 35.61 -22.66
CA GLU A 253 32.13 36.22 -21.80
C GLU A 253 33.06 35.20 -21.15
N THR A 254 32.63 33.94 -21.02
CA THR A 254 33.36 32.85 -20.31
C THR A 254 33.98 31.82 -21.26
N THR A 255 33.49 31.68 -22.49
CA THR A 255 33.99 30.69 -23.45
C THR A 255 35.44 30.98 -23.84
N GLY A 256 36.30 29.95 -23.80
CA GLY A 256 37.71 30.05 -24.19
C GLY A 256 38.61 30.74 -23.15
N LYS A 257 38.06 31.11 -21.98
CA LYS A 257 38.83 31.65 -20.85
C LYS A 257 38.94 30.60 -19.76
N ASP A 258 40.16 30.41 -19.25
CA ASP A 258 40.40 29.51 -18.14
C ASP A 258 39.83 30.05 -16.83
N ALA A 259 39.52 29.12 -15.94
CA ALA A 259 39.01 29.40 -14.61
C ALA A 259 40.16 29.59 -13.63
N LYS A 260 39.95 30.46 -12.64
CA LYS A 260 40.81 30.62 -11.48
C LYS A 260 40.09 30.10 -10.24
N VAL A 261 40.73 29.25 -9.45
CA VAL A 261 40.18 28.85 -8.14
C VAL A 261 40.18 30.06 -7.23
N ILE A 262 39.00 30.43 -6.73
CA ILE A 262 38.84 31.53 -5.75
C ILE A 262 38.59 31.02 -4.34
N GLU A 263 38.02 29.82 -4.21
CA GLU A 263 37.73 29.25 -2.90
C GLU A 263 37.59 27.73 -3.00
N GLN A 264 38.17 27.01 -2.04
CA GLN A 264 37.81 25.62 -1.77
C GLN A 264 37.46 25.46 -0.29
N ILE A 265 36.19 25.16 -0.02
CA ILE A 265 35.69 24.93 1.33
C ILE A 265 35.54 23.43 1.57
N ASN A 266 36.23 22.91 2.58
CA ASN A 266 36.05 21.54 3.05
C ASN A 266 35.47 21.57 4.47
N LYS A 267 34.23 21.09 4.63
CA LYS A 267 33.56 21.03 5.93
C LYS A 267 33.24 19.60 6.32
N ASN A 268 33.86 19.16 7.42
CA ASN A 268 33.52 17.89 8.05
C ASN A 268 32.26 18.05 8.91
N TYR A 269 31.34 17.09 8.82
CA TYR A 269 30.17 17.01 9.67
C TYR A 269 29.91 15.56 10.09
N LYS A 270 29.37 15.38 11.30
CA LYS A 270 29.01 14.06 11.83
C LYS A 270 27.55 13.75 11.47
N GLN A 271 27.34 12.67 10.74
CA GLN A 271 26.01 12.15 10.45
C GLN A 271 25.64 11.12 11.53
N LYS A 272 24.69 11.51 12.39
CA LYS A 272 24.20 10.63 13.45
C LYS A 272 23.64 9.32 12.89
N PRO A 273 23.70 8.23 13.68
CA PRO A 273 23.04 6.98 13.32
C PRO A 273 21.54 7.16 13.10
N PRO A 274 20.88 6.21 12.43
CA PRO A 274 19.43 6.25 12.33
C PRO A 274 18.76 6.02 13.69
N THR A 275 17.51 6.44 13.81
CA THR A 275 16.64 6.08 14.93
C THR A 275 16.07 4.68 14.76
N PRO A 276 15.68 4.00 15.87
CA PRO A 276 14.94 2.74 15.79
C PRO A 276 13.69 2.86 14.92
N PHE A 277 13.27 1.76 14.30
CA PHE A 277 12.09 1.79 13.45
C PHE A 277 10.82 1.94 14.28
N ASN A 278 9.97 2.89 13.90
CA ASN A 278 8.53 2.74 14.06
C ASN A 278 7.91 2.18 12.77
N LEU A 279 6.59 1.97 12.75
CA LEU A 279 5.93 1.38 11.58
C LEU A 279 6.06 2.23 10.31
N THR A 280 5.87 3.56 10.43
CA THR A 280 5.96 4.48 9.30
C THR A 280 7.35 4.47 8.68
N ASP A 281 8.39 4.53 9.52
CA ASP A 281 9.79 4.54 9.07
C ASP A 281 10.15 3.23 8.36
N LEU A 282 9.72 2.08 8.93
CA LEU A 282 9.92 0.77 8.31
C LEU A 282 9.21 0.69 6.94
N GLN A 283 7.98 1.18 6.83
CA GLN A 283 7.22 1.20 5.57
C GLN A 283 7.91 2.07 4.50
N VAL A 284 8.35 3.27 4.88
CA VAL A 284 9.03 4.21 3.97
C VAL A 284 10.35 3.62 3.48
N GLU A 285 11.13 3.05 4.39
CA GLU A 285 12.45 2.54 4.07
C GLU A 285 12.40 1.23 3.26
N ALA A 286 11.48 0.32 3.61
CA ALA A 286 11.22 -0.88 2.82
C ALA A 286 10.76 -0.56 1.39
N HIS A 287 9.93 0.48 1.20
CA HIS A 287 9.54 0.92 -0.13
C HIS A 287 10.74 1.49 -0.90
N LYS A 288 11.54 2.37 -0.26
CA LYS A 288 12.73 2.97 -0.87
C LYS A 288 13.75 1.91 -1.32
N LEU A 289 14.02 0.92 -0.47
CA LEU A 289 15.07 -0.08 -0.72
C LEU A 289 14.60 -1.25 -1.58
N PHE A 290 13.35 -1.70 -1.41
CA PHE A 290 12.88 -2.96 -1.97
C PHE A 290 11.63 -2.83 -2.85
N SER A 291 11.06 -1.63 -2.99
CA SER A 291 9.78 -1.40 -3.66
C SER A 291 8.64 -2.26 -3.08
N ILE A 292 8.71 -2.56 -1.78
CA ILE A 292 7.64 -3.23 -1.04
C ILE A 292 6.66 -2.15 -0.57
N VAL A 293 5.39 -2.32 -0.87
CA VAL A 293 4.35 -1.32 -0.59
C VAL A 293 4.01 -1.32 0.91
N PRO A 294 3.64 -0.17 1.52
CA PRO A 294 3.44 -0.05 2.98
C PRO A 294 2.53 -1.11 3.60
N ARG A 295 1.44 -1.47 2.91
CA ARG A 295 0.50 -2.51 3.35
C ARG A 295 1.16 -3.89 3.43
N GLU A 296 1.97 -4.23 2.44
CA GLU A 296 2.70 -5.50 2.41
C GLU A 296 3.79 -5.52 3.48
N THR A 297 4.51 -4.40 3.68
CA THR A 297 5.48 -4.27 4.78
C THR A 297 4.83 -4.53 6.14
N GLN A 298 3.66 -3.96 6.40
CA GLN A 298 2.91 -4.19 7.65
C GLN A 298 2.48 -5.66 7.81
N GLN A 299 2.03 -6.32 6.73
CA GLN A 299 1.67 -7.75 6.76
C GLN A 299 2.87 -8.64 7.05
N ILE A 300 4.01 -8.37 6.42
CA ILE A 300 5.26 -9.09 6.66
C ILE A 300 5.73 -8.88 8.10
N ALA A 301 5.71 -7.64 8.59
CA ALA A 301 6.10 -7.34 9.96
C ALA A 301 5.19 -8.04 10.98
N GLN A 302 3.86 -8.07 10.75
CA GLN A 302 2.95 -8.85 11.60
C GLN A 302 3.32 -10.34 11.61
N LYS A 303 3.61 -10.93 10.44
CA LYS A 303 4.05 -12.34 10.35
C LYS A 303 5.35 -12.60 11.11
N LEU A 304 6.31 -11.68 11.06
CA LEU A 304 7.58 -11.78 11.80
C LEU A 304 7.34 -11.68 13.32
N TYR A 305 6.45 -10.79 13.75
CA TYR A 305 6.04 -10.71 15.15
C TYR A 305 5.33 -11.98 15.64
N GLU A 306 4.40 -12.52 14.84
CA GLU A 306 3.72 -13.81 15.14
C GLU A 306 4.70 -14.99 15.22
N ALA A 307 5.83 -14.90 14.52
CA ALA A 307 6.92 -15.86 14.60
C ALA A 307 7.87 -15.62 15.81
N ALA A 308 7.58 -14.61 16.64
CA ALA A 308 8.35 -14.17 17.81
C ALA A 308 9.75 -13.65 17.50
N VAL A 309 10.05 -13.24 16.27
CA VAL A 309 11.41 -12.84 15.85
C VAL A 309 11.64 -11.33 15.85
N ILE A 310 10.55 -10.55 15.91
CA ILE A 310 10.57 -9.09 16.13
C ILE A 310 9.53 -8.69 17.18
N SER A 311 9.68 -7.49 17.73
CA SER A 311 8.66 -6.86 18.57
C SER A 311 7.42 -6.44 17.78
N TYR A 312 6.36 -6.09 18.51
CA TYR A 312 5.08 -5.71 17.94
C TYR A 312 5.23 -4.54 16.94
N PRO A 313 4.79 -4.71 15.67
CA PRO A 313 5.19 -3.79 14.62
C PRO A 313 4.33 -2.52 14.55
N ARG A 314 3.17 -2.47 15.23
CA ARG A 314 2.26 -1.31 15.16
C ARG A 314 2.58 -0.30 16.27
N THR A 315 3.80 0.20 16.24
CA THR A 315 4.31 1.19 17.18
C THR A 315 4.66 2.50 16.49
N SER A 316 4.46 3.61 17.18
CA SER A 316 4.96 4.95 16.80
C SER A 316 6.33 5.26 17.40
N SER A 317 6.77 4.46 18.38
CA SER A 317 7.94 4.73 19.21
C SER A 317 9.25 4.63 18.42
N GLN A 318 10.17 5.53 18.76
CA GLN A 318 11.57 5.52 18.34
C GLN A 318 12.50 5.47 19.57
N GLN A 319 12.00 5.01 20.73
CA GLN A 319 12.72 4.92 22.01
C GLN A 319 13.07 3.48 22.40
N LEU A 320 14.31 3.04 22.15
CA LEU A 320 14.80 1.79 22.75
C LEU A 320 15.23 2.06 24.21
N SER A 321 14.70 1.26 25.13
CA SER A 321 15.00 1.31 26.56
C SER A 321 15.90 0.14 26.98
N GLU A 322 16.81 0.37 27.92
CA GLU A 322 17.73 -0.66 28.46
C GLU A 322 16.99 -1.85 29.08
N LYS A 323 15.73 -1.67 29.52
CA LYS A 323 14.84 -2.74 30.01
C LYS A 323 14.65 -3.89 29.02
N LEU A 324 14.92 -3.66 27.73
CA LEU A 324 14.82 -4.68 26.69
C LEU A 324 15.99 -5.68 26.69
N GLY A 325 17.06 -5.45 27.47
CA GLY A 325 18.19 -6.38 27.54
C GLY A 325 18.96 -6.50 26.23
N PHE A 326 19.47 -5.38 25.69
CA PHE A 326 20.12 -5.34 24.37
C PHE A 326 21.23 -6.38 24.18
N ARG A 327 22.01 -6.65 25.23
CA ARG A 327 23.10 -7.65 25.18
C ARG A 327 22.58 -9.06 24.92
N GLU A 328 21.49 -9.47 25.56
CA GLU A 328 20.89 -10.79 25.33
C GLU A 328 20.43 -10.94 23.87
N ILE A 329 19.79 -9.89 23.33
CA ILE A 329 19.37 -9.86 21.91
C ILE A 329 20.59 -10.00 20.99
N LEU A 330 21.66 -9.25 21.24
CA LEU A 330 22.89 -9.29 20.45
C LEU A 330 23.60 -10.64 20.57
N GLU A 331 23.67 -11.24 21.76
CA GLU A 331 24.25 -12.57 21.98
C GLU A 331 23.54 -13.64 21.17
N LYS A 332 22.19 -13.64 21.18
CA LYS A 332 21.41 -14.55 20.35
C LYS A 332 21.68 -14.29 18.87
N LEU A 333 21.62 -13.03 18.42
CA LEU A 333 21.89 -12.65 17.03
C LEU A 333 23.30 -13.02 16.56
N SER A 334 24.30 -13.01 17.45
CA SER A 334 25.68 -13.37 17.13
C SER A 334 25.84 -14.82 16.66
N ARG A 335 24.89 -15.70 16.99
CA ARG A 335 24.85 -17.11 16.56
C ARG A 335 24.42 -17.26 15.10
N ASN A 336 23.86 -16.23 14.49
CA ASN A 336 23.53 -16.21 13.07
C ASN A 336 24.71 -15.72 12.24
N LYS A 337 25.21 -16.58 11.34
CA LYS A 337 26.35 -16.27 10.46
C LYS A 337 26.22 -14.95 9.70
N GLU A 338 25.00 -14.51 9.36
CA GLU A 338 24.78 -13.23 8.65
C GLU A 338 24.99 -12.00 9.54
N TYR A 339 24.88 -12.16 10.87
CA TYR A 339 24.92 -11.07 11.84
C TYR A 339 26.07 -11.18 12.85
N THR A 340 26.82 -12.29 12.85
CA THR A 340 27.87 -12.61 13.83
C THR A 340 28.83 -11.45 14.04
N ASP A 341 29.44 -10.93 12.98
CA ASP A 341 30.50 -9.93 13.09
C ASP A 341 30.00 -8.61 13.67
N LYS A 342 28.85 -8.13 13.18
CA LYS A 342 28.20 -6.89 13.65
C LYS A 342 27.76 -7.02 15.11
N ALA A 343 27.16 -8.15 15.47
CA ALA A 343 26.71 -8.40 16.83
C ALA A 343 27.88 -8.50 17.81
N LYS A 344 28.95 -9.24 17.45
CA LYS A 344 30.17 -9.33 18.28
C LYS A 344 30.87 -7.99 18.44
N HIS A 345 30.95 -7.19 17.38
CA HIS A 345 31.47 -5.83 17.47
C HIS A 345 30.67 -5.00 18.49
N LEU A 346 29.34 -5.00 18.41
CA LEU A 346 28.51 -4.28 19.37
C LEU A 346 28.63 -4.81 20.80
N LEU A 347 28.75 -6.13 20.98
CA LEU A 347 28.99 -6.74 22.29
C LEU A 347 30.32 -6.34 22.92
N SER A 348 31.33 -6.00 22.11
CA SER A 348 32.63 -5.51 22.60
C SER A 348 32.57 -4.09 23.17
N LEU A 349 31.50 -3.34 22.89
CA LEU A 349 31.33 -1.97 23.40
C LEU A 349 31.02 -1.97 24.90
N LYS A 350 31.69 -1.08 25.65
CA LYS A 350 31.41 -0.87 27.09
C LYS A 350 29.94 -0.51 27.33
N THR A 351 29.36 0.37 26.50
CA THR A 351 28.00 0.88 26.66
C THR A 351 27.25 0.81 25.34
N LEU A 352 26.02 0.30 25.39
CA LEU A 352 25.10 0.23 24.24
C LEU A 352 24.06 1.35 24.36
N LYS A 353 24.40 2.52 23.80
CA LYS A 353 23.49 3.68 23.80
C LYS A 353 22.86 3.86 22.42
N PRO A 354 21.55 3.57 22.25
CA PRO A 354 20.89 3.74 20.96
C PRO A 354 20.66 5.22 20.67
N ASN A 355 20.73 5.60 19.38
CA ASN A 355 20.30 6.93 18.93
C ASN A 355 18.77 7.01 18.87
N ASN A 356 18.14 7.27 20.01
CA ASN A 356 16.68 7.37 20.09
C ASN A 356 16.12 8.61 19.39
N GLY A 357 14.92 8.46 18.82
CA GLY A 357 14.20 9.54 18.14
C GLY A 357 13.42 10.44 19.10
N LYS A 358 12.47 11.22 18.57
CA LYS A 358 11.56 12.06 19.38
C LYS A 358 10.20 11.41 19.61
N LYS A 359 9.78 10.50 18.72
CA LYS A 359 8.46 9.87 18.81
C LYS A 359 8.43 8.80 19.90
N THR A 360 7.36 8.80 20.68
CA THR A 360 7.09 7.83 21.74
C THR A 360 5.80 7.05 21.45
N ASP A 361 5.62 5.96 22.17
CA ASP A 361 4.40 5.17 22.20
C ASP A 361 4.32 4.55 23.61
N ASP A 362 3.22 4.76 24.31
CA ASP A 362 3.12 4.44 25.74
C ASP A 362 3.04 2.93 25.97
N ALA A 363 2.47 2.19 25.01
CA ALA A 363 2.25 0.75 25.10
C ALA A 363 3.43 -0.08 24.56
N HIS A 364 4.20 0.47 23.61
CA HIS A 364 5.12 -0.34 22.82
C HIS A 364 6.51 0.28 22.61
N PRO A 365 7.57 -0.52 22.73
CA PRO A 365 8.88 -0.13 22.24
C PRO A 365 8.86 -0.01 20.69
N PRO A 366 9.94 0.52 20.09
CA PRO A 366 10.15 0.49 18.64
C PRO A 366 10.19 -0.94 18.10
N ILE A 367 10.12 -1.07 16.78
CA ILE A 367 10.32 -2.32 16.07
C ILE A 367 11.79 -2.73 16.17
N HIS A 368 12.06 -3.88 16.80
CA HIS A 368 13.40 -4.43 17.01
C HIS A 368 13.38 -5.96 16.97
N PRO A 369 14.52 -6.63 16.69
CA PRO A 369 14.61 -8.09 16.75
C PRO A 369 14.56 -8.58 18.20
N THR A 370 13.95 -9.74 18.44
CA THR A 370 13.91 -10.37 19.77
C THR A 370 15.15 -11.21 20.08
N GLY A 371 16.00 -11.44 19.07
CA GLY A 371 17.11 -12.39 19.12
C GLY A 371 16.70 -13.82 18.75
N GLU A 372 15.41 -14.16 18.74
CA GLU A 372 14.94 -15.47 18.29
C GLU A 372 15.24 -15.69 16.81
N MET A 373 15.69 -16.90 16.47
CA MET A 373 16.11 -17.24 15.12
C MET A 373 14.92 -17.64 14.26
N PRO A 374 14.67 -16.95 13.14
CA PRO A 374 13.53 -17.26 12.31
C PRO A 374 13.78 -18.54 11.49
N LYS A 375 12.77 -19.41 11.39
CA LYS A 375 12.83 -20.63 10.57
C LYS A 375 12.30 -20.36 9.16
N GLY A 376 13.11 -20.62 8.13
CA GLY A 376 12.65 -20.66 6.74
C GLY A 376 12.24 -19.31 6.13
N LEU A 377 12.82 -18.19 6.56
CA LEU A 377 12.56 -16.90 5.89
C LEU A 377 13.19 -16.86 4.50
N ALA A 378 12.38 -16.46 3.52
CA ALA A 378 12.80 -16.30 2.14
C ALA A 378 12.19 -15.04 1.52
N GLY A 379 12.74 -14.61 0.39
CA GLY A 379 12.16 -13.54 -0.42
C GLY A 379 12.03 -12.21 0.32
N ARG A 380 10.83 -11.63 0.31
CA ARG A 380 10.54 -10.32 0.92
C ARG A 380 10.56 -10.36 2.45
N ASP A 381 10.14 -11.47 3.04
CA ASP A 381 10.11 -11.63 4.50
C ASP A 381 11.53 -11.54 5.09
N LYS A 382 12.49 -12.23 4.45
CA LYS A 382 13.91 -12.14 4.83
C LYS A 382 14.45 -10.71 4.73
N LYS A 383 14.07 -9.97 3.67
CA LYS A 383 14.51 -8.57 3.47
C LYS A 383 14.00 -7.62 4.56
N ILE A 384 12.74 -7.75 4.95
CA ILE A 384 12.17 -6.92 6.01
C ILE A 384 12.82 -7.25 7.36
N TYR A 385 13.03 -8.55 7.65
CA TYR A 385 13.72 -8.96 8.87
C TYR A 385 15.17 -8.45 8.92
N ASP A 386 15.96 -8.63 7.85
CA ASP A 386 17.35 -8.12 7.76
C ASP A 386 17.41 -6.59 7.90
N LEU A 387 16.46 -5.88 7.31
CA LEU A 387 16.35 -4.43 7.46
C LEU A 387 16.11 -4.02 8.93
N ILE A 388 15.22 -4.72 9.63
CA ILE A 388 14.93 -4.46 11.06
C ILE A 388 16.17 -4.76 11.92
N VAL A 389 16.83 -5.90 11.72
CA VAL A 389 18.03 -6.30 12.48
C VAL A 389 19.16 -5.30 12.29
N LYS A 390 19.47 -4.94 11.04
CA LYS A 390 20.55 -3.99 10.76
C LYS A 390 20.22 -2.59 11.23
N ARG A 391 18.95 -2.17 11.18
CA ARG A 391 18.54 -0.88 11.76
C ARG A 391 18.80 -0.86 13.25
N PHE A 392 18.41 -1.93 13.95
CA PHE A 392 18.70 -2.08 15.38
C PHE A 392 20.20 -1.96 15.66
N PHE A 393 21.06 -2.69 14.92
CA PHE A 393 22.52 -2.55 15.07
C PHE A 393 23.00 -1.11 14.83
N ALA A 394 22.57 -0.51 13.72
CA ALA A 394 22.97 0.84 13.34
C ALA A 394 22.65 1.87 14.42
N THR A 395 21.56 1.70 15.19
CA THR A 395 21.21 2.65 16.26
C THR A 395 22.30 2.79 17.33
N PHE A 396 23.12 1.76 17.55
CA PHE A 396 24.23 1.77 18.51
C PHE A 396 25.57 2.19 17.91
N GLY A 397 25.63 2.40 16.59
CA GLY A 397 26.87 2.77 15.91
C GLY A 397 27.35 4.17 16.26
N THR A 398 28.63 4.44 16.03
CA THR A 398 29.17 5.80 16.12
C THR A 398 28.69 6.66 14.93
N PRO A 399 28.57 7.98 15.08
CA PRO A 399 28.26 8.86 13.96
C PRO A 399 29.29 8.70 12.82
N ALA A 400 28.81 8.63 11.59
CA ALA A 400 29.67 8.62 10.40
C ALA A 400 30.26 10.02 10.18
N THR A 401 31.53 10.11 9.80
CA THR A 401 32.16 11.38 9.42
C THR A 401 32.04 11.59 7.93
N ARG A 402 31.33 12.65 7.55
CA ARG A 402 31.14 13.07 6.17
C ARG A 402 31.90 14.36 5.93
N GLN A 403 32.47 14.50 4.75
CA GLN A 403 33.05 15.75 4.27
C GLN A 403 32.20 16.28 3.12
N SER A 404 31.81 17.55 3.22
CA SER A 404 31.28 18.33 2.10
C SER A 404 32.41 19.21 1.57
N SER A 405 32.63 19.17 0.26
CA SER A 405 33.63 19.96 -0.44
C SER A 405 32.92 20.85 -1.44
N LYS A 406 33.26 22.14 -1.48
CA LYS A 406 32.78 23.09 -2.48
C LYS A 406 34.00 23.76 -3.10
N ILE A 407 34.09 23.74 -4.42
CA ILE A 407 35.10 24.51 -5.16
C ILE A 407 34.35 25.62 -5.90
N VAL A 408 34.82 26.85 -5.77
CA VAL A 408 34.34 28.01 -6.51
C VAL A 408 35.45 28.51 -7.43
N LEU A 409 35.07 28.74 -8.67
CA LEU A 409 35.92 29.13 -9.78
C LEU A 409 35.45 30.49 -10.31
N ASP A 410 36.38 31.39 -10.59
CA ASP A 410 36.12 32.63 -11.33
C ASP A 410 36.55 32.45 -12.79
N VAL A 411 35.65 32.76 -13.71
CA VAL A 411 35.94 32.84 -15.14
C VAL A 411 35.51 34.23 -15.60
N ASN A 412 36.46 35.15 -15.75
CA ASN A 412 36.19 36.50 -16.23
C ASN A 412 35.09 37.19 -15.40
N THR A 413 35.22 37.22 -14.06
CA THR A 413 34.27 37.77 -13.08
C THR A 413 32.97 36.98 -12.89
N HIS A 414 32.76 35.90 -13.64
CA HIS A 414 31.63 34.99 -13.48
C HIS A 414 31.99 33.80 -12.61
N LYS A 415 31.18 33.53 -11.59
CA LYS A 415 31.46 32.44 -10.66
C LYS A 415 30.78 31.14 -11.06
N PHE A 416 31.58 30.07 -11.06
CA PHE A 416 31.13 28.69 -11.21
C PHE A 416 31.43 27.92 -9.93
N GLN A 417 30.60 26.95 -9.59
CA GLN A 417 30.74 26.15 -8.38
C GLN A 417 30.49 24.67 -8.65
N THR A 418 31.20 23.82 -7.92
CA THR A 418 30.94 22.38 -7.88
C THR A 418 30.94 21.89 -6.44
N GLU A 419 30.10 20.92 -6.14
CA GLU A 419 29.96 20.35 -4.81
C GLU A 419 30.20 18.84 -4.84
N GLY A 420 31.01 18.38 -3.89
CA GLY A 420 31.26 16.98 -3.63
C GLY A 420 30.94 16.61 -2.20
N LYS A 421 30.55 15.35 -2.00
CA LYS A 421 30.40 14.78 -0.67
C LYS A 421 31.09 13.44 -0.67
N ARG A 422 31.97 13.21 0.31
CA ARG A 422 32.59 11.89 0.56
C ARG A 422 32.46 11.42 2.01
N THR A 423 32.46 10.11 2.22
CA THR A 423 32.61 9.51 3.56
C THR A 423 34.08 9.48 3.94
N ILE A 424 34.40 9.95 5.15
CA ILE A 424 35.75 9.89 5.75
C ILE A 424 35.83 8.73 6.73
N GLU A 425 34.81 8.57 7.57
CA GLU A 425 34.68 7.46 8.52
C GLU A 425 33.26 6.88 8.41
N ASN A 426 33.15 5.57 8.20
CA ASN A 426 31.86 4.91 7.98
C ASN A 426 30.96 4.93 9.23
N GLY A 427 31.53 4.75 10.42
CA GLY A 427 30.76 4.65 11.67
C GLY A 427 29.61 3.65 11.55
N TRP A 428 28.39 4.08 11.87
CA TRP A 428 27.19 3.24 11.75
C TRP A 428 26.90 2.73 10.34
N PHE A 429 27.50 3.28 9.28
CA PHE A 429 27.28 2.77 7.91
C PHE A 429 27.68 1.30 7.78
N ASP A 430 28.75 0.87 8.44
CA ASP A 430 29.23 -0.53 8.40
C ASP A 430 28.20 -1.48 9.04
N LEU A 431 27.45 -1.01 10.04
CA LEU A 431 26.40 -1.78 10.72
C LEU A 431 25.12 -1.88 9.88
N TYR A 432 24.93 -0.96 8.93
CA TYR A 432 23.71 -0.83 8.14
C TYR A 432 23.87 -1.22 6.65
N GLU A 433 25.05 -1.65 6.23
CA GLU A 433 25.30 -2.14 4.87
C GLU A 433 24.37 -3.35 4.53
N PRO A 434 23.79 -3.42 3.31
CA PRO A 434 23.97 -2.55 2.14
C PRO A 434 22.89 -1.46 1.99
N TYR A 435 22.26 -1.06 3.10
CA TYR A 435 21.12 -0.14 3.09
C TYR A 435 21.52 1.33 3.16
N VAL A 436 22.80 1.60 3.40
CA VAL A 436 23.42 2.90 3.13
C VAL A 436 23.78 2.99 1.66
N LYS A 437 23.02 3.79 0.91
CA LYS A 437 23.32 4.13 -0.49
C LYS A 437 23.48 5.64 -0.59
N LEU A 438 24.72 6.09 -0.58
CA LEU A 438 25.10 7.48 -0.70
C LEU A 438 25.75 7.71 -2.06
N GLU A 439 25.53 8.89 -2.62
CA GLU A 439 26.28 9.35 -3.77
C GLU A 439 27.59 9.95 -3.26
N GLU A 440 28.71 9.34 -3.67
CA GLU A 440 30.05 9.74 -3.24
C GLU A 440 30.72 10.48 -4.39
N ILE A 441 30.89 11.79 -4.23
CA ILE A 441 31.58 12.66 -5.19
C ILE A 441 32.79 13.23 -4.46
N THR A 442 33.98 12.78 -4.84
CA THR A 442 35.24 13.31 -4.33
C THR A 442 35.76 14.35 -5.30
N LEU A 443 35.95 15.57 -4.81
CA LEU A 443 36.58 16.64 -5.56
C LEU A 443 38.10 16.63 -5.32
N PRO A 444 38.91 17.04 -6.31
CA PRO A 444 40.36 17.19 -6.14
C PRO A 444 40.70 18.27 -5.10
N GLN A 445 41.90 18.20 -4.54
CA GLN A 445 42.48 19.33 -3.82
C GLN A 445 42.99 20.35 -4.84
N MET A 446 42.71 21.61 -4.58
CA MET A 446 43.07 22.74 -5.42
C MET A 446 43.67 23.84 -4.53
N THR A 447 44.63 24.59 -5.05
CA THR A 447 45.19 25.75 -4.33
C THR A 447 44.47 27.04 -4.72
N ASP A 448 44.44 28.00 -3.80
CA ASP A 448 43.94 29.34 -4.14
C ASP A 448 44.75 29.91 -5.31
N ASN A 449 44.05 30.57 -6.24
CA ASN A 449 44.60 31.09 -7.49
C ASN A 449 45.10 30.04 -8.51
N GLU A 450 44.90 28.73 -8.30
CA GLU A 450 45.20 27.69 -9.31
C GLU A 450 44.37 27.93 -10.59
N ILE A 451 45.02 27.83 -11.74
CA ILE A 451 44.36 27.93 -13.05
C ILE A 451 43.81 26.56 -13.46
N VAL A 452 42.56 26.55 -13.91
CA VAL A 452 41.81 25.36 -14.32
C VAL A 452 41.35 25.53 -15.75
N GLU A 453 41.77 24.59 -16.61
CA GLU A 453 41.39 24.57 -18.02
C GLU A 453 39.86 24.52 -18.19
N ASN A 454 39.32 25.48 -18.93
CA ASN A 454 37.92 25.48 -19.36
C ASN A 454 37.79 24.75 -20.71
N LYS A 455 37.40 23.48 -20.68
CA LYS A 455 37.26 22.69 -21.92
C LYS A 455 36.02 23.06 -22.72
N LYS A 456 34.93 23.36 -22.02
CA LYS A 456 33.65 23.63 -22.65
C LYS A 456 32.70 24.32 -21.70
N ILE A 457 32.13 25.44 -22.15
CA ILE A 457 30.92 26.02 -21.57
C ILE A 457 29.72 25.52 -22.37
N THR A 458 28.70 25.02 -21.67
CA THR A 458 27.45 24.53 -22.27
C THR A 458 26.28 25.29 -21.65
N LEU A 459 25.51 25.96 -22.50
CA LEU A 459 24.20 26.48 -22.13
C LEU A 459 23.19 25.32 -22.14
N LEU A 460 22.55 25.07 -21.01
CA LEU A 460 21.54 24.04 -20.83
C LEU A 460 20.17 24.69 -20.79
N ASP A 461 19.36 24.44 -21.81
CA ASP A 461 17.93 24.77 -21.81
C ASP A 461 17.20 23.84 -20.84
N LYS A 462 16.59 24.43 -19.80
CA LYS A 462 15.80 23.74 -18.80
C LYS A 462 14.41 24.32 -18.73
N GLU A 463 13.55 23.57 -18.07
CA GLU A 463 12.17 23.91 -17.85
C GLU A 463 11.80 23.60 -16.40
N THR A 464 11.05 24.50 -15.77
CA THR A 464 10.53 24.26 -14.43
C THR A 464 9.61 23.04 -14.45
N LYS A 465 9.64 22.24 -13.39
CA LYS A 465 8.86 21.00 -13.30
C LYS A 465 7.73 21.17 -12.30
N PRO A 466 6.56 20.56 -12.54
CA PRO A 466 5.47 20.56 -11.57
C PRO A 466 5.91 19.86 -10.28
N PRO A 467 5.22 20.13 -9.15
CA PRO A 467 5.51 19.42 -7.90
C PRO A 467 5.36 17.91 -8.09
N ASN A 468 6.27 17.14 -7.50
CA ASN A 468 6.26 15.68 -7.66
C ASN A 468 4.96 15.07 -7.09
N ARG A 469 4.38 14.12 -7.83
CA ARG A 469 3.32 13.25 -7.30
C ARG A 469 3.85 12.41 -6.13
N TYR A 470 2.98 12.19 -5.15
CA TYR A 470 3.24 11.24 -4.08
C TYR A 470 3.31 9.82 -4.65
N ASN A 471 4.10 8.95 -4.02
CA ASN A 471 3.95 7.51 -4.12
C ASN A 471 3.40 6.96 -2.80
N GLU A 472 3.12 5.65 -2.76
CA GLU A 472 2.55 5.00 -1.57
C GLU A 472 3.38 5.19 -0.30
N SER A 473 4.72 5.32 -0.36
CA SER A 473 5.51 5.61 0.84
C SER A 473 5.44 7.08 1.28
N SER A 474 5.56 8.01 0.33
CA SER A 474 5.56 9.44 0.65
C SER A 474 4.19 9.91 1.12
N ILE A 475 3.09 9.31 0.64
CA ILE A 475 1.75 9.67 1.12
C ILE A 475 1.53 9.19 2.55
N ILE A 476 2.05 8.02 2.96
CA ILE A 476 1.92 7.54 4.34
C ILE A 476 2.64 8.48 5.30
N LYS A 477 3.85 8.93 4.93
CA LYS A 477 4.61 9.91 5.70
C LYS A 477 3.86 11.25 5.82
N GLU A 478 3.21 11.69 4.74
CA GLU A 478 2.45 12.93 4.73
C GLU A 478 1.14 12.83 5.56
N LEU A 479 0.42 11.71 5.48
CA LEU A 479 -0.76 11.45 6.31
C LEU A 479 -0.39 11.41 7.81
N GLU A 480 0.75 10.81 8.16
CA GLU A 480 1.26 10.85 9.53
C GLU A 480 1.56 12.28 9.98
N LYS A 481 2.26 13.07 9.15
CA LYS A 481 2.57 14.48 9.45
C LYS A 481 1.30 15.31 9.70
N ARG A 482 0.21 15.00 8.99
CA ARG A 482 -1.08 15.68 9.11
C ARG A 482 -1.99 15.14 10.21
N ASN A 483 -1.58 14.11 10.93
CA ASN A 483 -2.40 13.36 11.89
C ASN A 483 -3.71 12.82 11.27
N LEU A 484 -3.64 12.34 10.03
CA LEU A 484 -4.77 11.71 9.34
C LEU A 484 -4.64 10.19 9.40
N GLY A 485 -5.56 9.56 10.15
CA GLY A 485 -5.55 8.13 10.44
C GLY A 485 -4.39 7.71 11.36
N THR A 486 -4.35 6.43 11.69
CA THR A 486 -3.38 5.88 12.65
C THR A 486 -2.26 5.11 11.95
N LYS A 487 -1.21 4.77 12.71
CA LYS A 487 -0.11 3.91 12.28
C LYS A 487 -0.58 2.62 11.60
N ALA A 488 -1.71 2.06 12.03
CA ALA A 488 -2.26 0.81 11.50
C ALA A 488 -3.19 0.96 10.28
N THR A 489 -3.84 2.13 10.11
CA THR A 489 -4.94 2.29 9.13
C THR A 489 -4.55 3.01 7.84
N ARG A 490 -3.52 3.86 7.85
CA ARG A 490 -3.13 4.69 6.67
C ARG A 490 -2.89 3.86 5.40
N ALA A 491 -2.20 2.73 5.52
CA ALA A 491 -1.92 1.85 4.37
C ALA A 491 -3.20 1.26 3.76
N GLU A 492 -4.17 0.87 4.59
CA GLU A 492 -5.46 0.35 4.10
C GLU A 492 -6.34 1.47 3.53
N ILE A 493 -6.29 2.68 4.11
CA ILE A 493 -6.99 3.87 3.59
C ILE A 493 -6.57 4.15 2.14
N ILE A 494 -5.27 4.24 1.87
CA ILE A 494 -4.75 4.47 0.50
C ILE A 494 -5.16 3.34 -0.44
N ASN A 495 -5.00 2.09 -0.02
CA ASN A 495 -5.43 0.92 -0.80
C ASN A 495 -6.94 0.94 -1.10
N ASN A 496 -7.78 1.44 -0.19
CA ASN A 496 -9.21 1.58 -0.42
C ASN A 496 -9.55 2.66 -1.45
N LEU A 497 -8.82 3.79 -1.44
CA LEU A 497 -8.98 4.82 -2.49
C LEU A 497 -8.63 4.28 -3.88
N TYR A 498 -7.59 3.44 -4.00
CA TYR A 498 -7.29 2.71 -5.24
C TYR A 498 -8.39 1.73 -5.64
N LYS A 499 -8.88 0.90 -4.70
CA LYS A 499 -9.96 -0.07 -4.98
C LYS A 499 -11.25 0.60 -5.47
N ARG A 500 -11.49 1.85 -5.07
CA ARG A 500 -12.66 2.66 -5.44
C ARG A 500 -12.47 3.48 -6.71
N ASN A 501 -11.32 3.33 -7.38
CA ASN A 501 -10.96 4.06 -8.59
C ASN A 501 -10.92 5.60 -8.41
N TYR A 502 -10.59 6.08 -7.21
CA TYR A 502 -10.26 7.49 -7.00
C TYR A 502 -8.80 7.80 -7.24
N LEU A 503 -7.93 6.80 -7.06
CA LEU A 503 -6.50 6.89 -7.31
C LEU A 503 -6.08 5.86 -8.35
N MET A 504 -5.07 6.22 -9.14
CA MET A 504 -4.42 5.32 -10.09
C MET A 504 -2.91 5.51 -10.10
N GLU A 505 -2.23 4.59 -10.80
CA GLU A 505 -0.77 4.54 -10.96
C GLU A 505 0.04 4.42 -9.66
N LYS A 506 1.36 4.20 -9.79
CA LYS A 506 2.27 4.12 -8.61
C LYS A 506 2.72 5.50 -8.12
N ARG A 507 2.86 6.44 -9.05
CA ARG A 507 2.91 7.87 -8.76
C ARG A 507 1.46 8.28 -8.72
N ILE A 508 0.95 8.47 -7.50
CA ILE A 508 -0.46 8.63 -7.19
C ILE A 508 -1.00 9.78 -8.04
N GLU A 509 -1.86 9.42 -8.97
CA GLU A 509 -2.65 10.33 -9.77
C GLU A 509 -4.10 10.22 -9.30
N VAL A 510 -4.75 11.37 -9.09
CA VAL A 510 -6.18 11.40 -8.75
C VAL A 510 -6.97 11.31 -10.05
N THR A 511 -7.86 10.33 -10.13
CA THR A 511 -8.72 10.14 -11.31
C THR A 511 -9.70 11.30 -11.45
N ASP A 512 -10.27 11.50 -12.63
CA ASP A 512 -11.28 12.55 -12.81
C ASP A 512 -12.52 12.31 -11.94
N LEU A 513 -12.89 11.04 -11.69
CA LEU A 513 -13.86 10.69 -10.67
C LEU A 513 -13.47 11.22 -9.28
N GLY A 514 -12.22 10.98 -8.86
CA GLY A 514 -11.72 11.45 -7.57
C GLY A 514 -11.73 12.97 -7.48
N LEU A 515 -11.30 13.66 -8.53
CA LEU A 515 -11.32 15.13 -8.61
C LEU A 515 -12.75 15.66 -8.52
N THR A 516 -13.68 15.14 -9.32
CA THR A 516 -15.07 15.61 -9.27
C THR A 516 -15.71 15.33 -7.92
N VAL A 517 -15.50 14.17 -7.31
CA VAL A 517 -16.03 13.91 -5.96
C VAL A 517 -15.52 14.97 -4.97
N ILE A 518 -14.24 15.34 -5.04
CA ILE A 518 -13.68 16.38 -4.18
C ILE A 518 -14.25 17.75 -4.53
N ASP A 519 -14.31 18.14 -5.81
CA ASP A 519 -14.83 19.44 -6.24
C ASP A 519 -16.30 19.64 -5.84
N THR A 520 -17.11 18.59 -6.00
CA THR A 520 -18.51 18.60 -5.59
C THR A 520 -18.63 18.72 -4.07
N LEU A 521 -17.86 17.93 -3.30
CA LEU A 521 -17.91 18.01 -1.84
C LEU A 521 -17.36 19.35 -1.32
N GLU A 522 -16.28 19.87 -1.89
CA GLU A 522 -15.70 21.18 -1.55
C GLU A 522 -16.71 22.32 -1.77
N LYS A 523 -17.49 22.25 -2.86
CA LYS A 523 -18.52 23.24 -3.17
C LYS A 523 -19.74 23.18 -2.25
N TYR A 524 -20.28 21.99 -2.00
CA TYR A 524 -21.58 21.84 -1.35
C TYR A 524 -21.49 21.44 0.14
N CYS A 525 -20.50 20.64 0.53
CA CYS A 525 -20.35 20.09 1.88
C CYS A 525 -18.85 19.94 2.29
N PRO A 526 -18.08 21.05 2.35
CA PRO A 526 -16.64 21.00 2.63
C PRO A 526 -16.30 20.35 3.98
N GLU A 527 -17.24 20.36 4.93
CA GLU A 527 -17.13 19.73 6.24
C GLU A 527 -16.80 18.23 6.14
N ILE A 528 -17.32 17.54 5.11
CA ILE A 528 -17.08 16.10 4.87
C ILE A 528 -15.61 15.79 4.57
N ILE A 529 -14.91 16.72 3.95
CA ILE A 529 -13.50 16.56 3.53
C ILE A 529 -12.53 17.33 4.42
N SER A 530 -13.01 17.85 5.56
CA SER A 530 -12.20 18.63 6.49
C SER A 530 -11.15 17.78 7.21
N GLU A 531 -9.89 18.21 7.10
CA GLU A 531 -8.81 17.63 7.92
C GLU A 531 -9.00 17.97 9.41
N ASP A 532 -9.53 19.14 9.74
CA ASP A 532 -9.74 19.59 11.13
C ASP A 532 -10.76 18.73 11.86
N LEU A 533 -11.87 18.41 11.20
CA LEU A 533 -12.87 17.49 11.74
C LEU A 533 -12.26 16.10 11.98
N THR A 534 -11.39 15.64 11.09
CA THR A 534 -10.71 14.34 11.28
C THR A 534 -9.74 14.39 12.45
N ARG A 535 -8.97 15.47 12.59
CA ARG A 535 -8.03 15.67 13.70
C ARG A 535 -8.73 15.80 15.04
N SER A 536 -9.88 16.48 15.10
CA SER A 536 -10.67 16.59 16.34
C SER A 536 -11.12 15.23 16.83
N PHE A 537 -11.57 14.34 15.93
CA PHE A 537 -11.91 12.96 16.29
C PHE A 537 -10.71 12.16 16.80
N GLU A 538 -9.52 12.29 16.20
CA GLU A 538 -8.33 11.62 16.74
C GLU A 538 -7.94 12.15 18.14
N LYS A 539 -8.15 13.44 18.40
CA LYS A 539 -7.99 14.03 19.74
C LYS A 539 -9.00 13.45 20.73
N HIS A 540 -10.27 13.35 20.34
CA HIS A 540 -11.30 12.72 21.16
C HIS A 540 -10.99 11.26 21.48
N MET A 541 -10.49 10.49 20.50
CA MET A 541 -10.11 9.09 20.77
C MET A 541 -8.98 9.01 21.79
N LYS A 542 -8.00 9.92 21.71
CA LYS A 542 -6.91 9.99 22.69
C LYS A 542 -7.41 10.43 24.07
N ASN A 543 -8.38 11.33 24.16
CA ASN A 543 -8.98 11.72 25.43
C ASN A 543 -9.77 10.57 26.07
N ILE A 544 -10.54 9.81 25.29
CA ILE A 544 -11.25 8.60 25.76
C ILE A 544 -10.26 7.53 26.23
N GLU A 545 -9.15 7.34 25.50
CA GLU A 545 -8.07 6.41 25.88
C GLU A 545 -7.49 6.71 27.27
N HIS A 546 -7.44 7.98 27.66
CA HIS A 546 -7.00 8.44 28.97
C HIS A 546 -8.16 8.73 29.94
N GLU A 547 -9.37 8.25 29.60
CA GLU A 547 -10.59 8.39 30.42
C GLU A 547 -10.97 9.85 30.76
N LYS A 548 -10.59 10.80 29.89
CA LYS A 548 -10.89 12.24 30.05
C LYS A 548 -12.20 12.67 29.39
N GLU A 549 -12.75 11.86 28.50
CA GLU A 549 -14.00 12.12 27.79
C GLU A 549 -14.85 10.84 27.74
N SER A 550 -16.17 10.99 27.77
CA SER A 550 -17.12 9.87 27.65
C SER A 550 -17.31 9.46 26.20
N SER A 551 -17.39 8.15 25.95
CA SER A 551 -17.66 7.60 24.63
C SER A 551 -19.03 8.03 24.08
N ASP A 552 -20.06 7.97 24.93
CA ASP A 552 -21.43 8.28 24.52
C ASP A 552 -21.59 9.76 24.17
N ASP A 553 -20.94 10.66 24.92
CA ASP A 553 -20.98 12.10 24.65
C ASP A 553 -20.35 12.43 23.30
N ILE A 554 -19.21 11.81 22.98
CA ILE A 554 -18.54 12.01 21.69
C ILE A 554 -19.35 11.44 20.52
N ILE A 555 -19.99 10.26 20.69
CA ILE A 555 -20.87 9.68 19.68
C ILE A 555 -22.09 10.60 19.44
N ASN A 556 -22.75 11.04 20.51
CA ASN A 556 -23.91 11.93 20.44
C ASN A 556 -23.56 13.28 19.79
N LYS A 557 -22.39 13.84 20.12
CA LYS A 557 -21.89 15.06 19.48
C LYS A 557 -21.66 14.87 17.99
N ALA A 558 -21.00 13.77 17.61
CA ALA A 558 -20.73 13.46 16.21
C ALA A 558 -22.02 13.20 15.42
N GLU A 559 -23.03 12.57 16.02
CA GLU A 559 -24.35 12.37 15.42
C GLU A 559 -25.04 13.71 15.12
N LYS A 560 -25.04 14.64 16.08
CA LYS A 560 -25.60 15.99 15.89
C LYS A 560 -24.87 16.74 14.77
N GLU A 561 -23.54 16.73 14.80
CA GLU A 561 -22.71 17.39 13.80
C GLU A 561 -22.94 16.79 12.39
N LEU A 562 -22.93 15.46 12.28
CA LEU A 562 -23.16 14.79 11.00
C LEU A 562 -24.60 15.01 10.49
N THR A 563 -25.59 15.12 11.38
CA THR A 563 -26.97 15.46 11.00
C THR A 563 -27.06 16.83 10.33
N VAL A 564 -26.38 17.84 10.87
CA VAL A 564 -26.31 19.18 10.27
C VAL A 564 -25.67 19.13 8.88
N ILE A 565 -24.54 18.42 8.76
CA ILE A 565 -23.83 18.23 7.48
C ILE A 565 -24.73 17.53 6.45
N LEU A 566 -25.42 16.46 6.84
CA LEU A 566 -26.29 15.69 5.95
C LEU A 566 -27.55 16.46 5.55
N LYS A 567 -28.06 17.35 6.40
CA LYS A 567 -29.15 18.26 6.03
C LYS A 567 -28.74 19.20 4.91
N LYS A 568 -27.59 19.87 5.05
CA LYS A 568 -26.99 20.72 4.00
C LYS A 568 -26.74 19.93 2.72
N TYR A 569 -26.26 18.70 2.83
CA TYR A 569 -26.11 17.81 1.67
C TYR A 569 -27.45 17.53 0.98
N LYS A 570 -28.50 17.21 1.76
CA LYS A 570 -29.83 16.87 1.25
C LYS A 570 -30.45 18.03 0.48
N GLU A 571 -30.28 19.26 0.96
CA GLU A 571 -30.72 20.49 0.29
C GLU A 571 -30.10 20.69 -1.11
N ASN A 572 -28.91 20.11 -1.34
CA ASN A 572 -28.15 20.23 -2.60
C ASN A 572 -28.04 18.88 -3.35
N GLU A 573 -28.82 17.87 -2.99
CA GLU A 573 -28.62 16.48 -3.46
C GLU A 573 -28.72 16.36 -4.99
N LYS A 574 -29.62 17.12 -5.61
CA LYS A 574 -29.87 17.06 -7.06
C LYS A 574 -28.69 17.62 -7.85
N GLU A 575 -28.14 18.75 -7.40
CA GLU A 575 -26.98 19.42 -8.00
C GLU A 575 -25.73 18.54 -7.82
N ILE A 576 -25.53 18.00 -6.62
CA ILE A 576 -24.46 17.06 -6.30
C ILE A 576 -24.56 15.83 -7.22
N GLY A 577 -25.74 15.22 -7.32
CA GLY A 577 -26.00 14.07 -8.17
C GLY A 577 -25.65 14.35 -9.63
N THR A 578 -26.10 15.48 -10.17
CA THR A 578 -25.84 15.88 -11.56
C THR A 578 -24.34 16.04 -11.84
N SER A 579 -23.61 16.70 -10.93
CA SER A 579 -22.15 16.87 -11.02
C SER A 579 -21.42 15.51 -11.04
N LEU A 580 -21.81 14.60 -10.14
CA LEU A 580 -21.20 13.28 -10.02
C LEU A 580 -21.56 12.33 -11.18
N VAL A 581 -22.75 12.45 -11.78
CA VAL A 581 -23.16 11.65 -12.94
C VAL A 581 -22.29 11.97 -14.16
N LYS A 582 -22.03 13.25 -14.43
CA LYS A 582 -21.20 13.67 -15.56
C LYS A 582 -19.83 12.99 -15.50
N ALA A 583 -19.12 13.14 -14.38
CA ALA A 583 -17.83 12.50 -14.17
C ALA A 583 -17.91 10.97 -14.13
N THR A 584 -18.99 10.41 -13.60
CA THR A 584 -19.20 8.96 -13.59
C THR A 584 -19.36 8.39 -15.00
N ARG A 585 -20.13 9.05 -15.87
CA ARG A 585 -20.33 8.67 -17.27
C ARG A 585 -19.04 8.87 -18.07
N GLU A 586 -18.36 9.99 -17.89
CA GLU A 586 -17.05 10.26 -18.51
C GLU A 586 -16.02 9.19 -18.11
N THR A 587 -15.88 8.90 -16.81
CA THR A 587 -14.97 7.83 -16.33
C THR A 587 -15.37 6.45 -16.87
N GLN A 588 -16.66 6.10 -16.87
CA GLN A 588 -17.13 4.82 -17.44
C GLN A 588 -16.86 4.75 -18.94
N ASN A 589 -17.06 5.85 -19.67
CA ASN A 589 -16.78 5.93 -21.10
C ASN A 589 -15.29 5.78 -21.35
N GLU A 590 -14.42 6.44 -20.59
CA GLU A 590 -12.97 6.27 -20.71
C GLU A 590 -12.49 4.85 -20.38
N GLU A 591 -12.97 4.25 -19.28
CA GLU A 591 -12.61 2.88 -18.89
C GLU A 591 -13.09 1.84 -19.90
N SER A 592 -14.26 2.08 -20.50
CA SER A 592 -14.81 1.20 -21.53
C SER A 592 -14.21 1.48 -22.91
N THR A 593 -13.67 2.67 -23.16
CA THR A 593 -13.07 3.02 -24.45
C THR A 593 -11.81 2.21 -24.70
N ILE A 594 -11.83 1.48 -25.82
CA ILE A 594 -10.73 0.65 -26.29
C ILE A 594 -9.85 1.43 -27.26
N GLY A 595 -10.45 2.20 -28.17
CA GLY A 595 -9.78 3.01 -29.18
C GLY A 595 -10.68 3.27 -30.38
N PRO A 596 -10.16 3.90 -31.45
CA PRO A 596 -10.94 4.19 -32.66
C PRO A 596 -11.43 2.90 -33.33
N CYS A 597 -12.63 2.95 -33.91
CA CYS A 597 -13.13 1.92 -34.81
C CYS A 597 -12.33 1.97 -36.12
N LYS A 598 -11.96 0.80 -36.65
CA LYS A 598 -11.28 0.69 -37.94
C LYS A 598 -12.23 0.28 -39.08
N ASN A 599 -13.53 0.18 -38.78
CA ASN A 599 -14.56 -0.17 -39.75
C ASN A 599 -15.53 0.99 -40.02
N CYS A 600 -15.32 2.15 -39.38
CA CYS A 600 -15.98 3.42 -39.69
C CYS A 600 -15.10 4.57 -39.18
N ASP A 601 -15.24 5.73 -39.81
CA ASP A 601 -14.31 6.85 -39.60
C ASP A 601 -14.61 7.66 -38.34
N GLU A 602 -15.86 7.64 -37.85
CA GLU A 602 -16.29 8.42 -36.69
C GLU A 602 -16.55 7.60 -35.42
N GLY A 603 -16.39 6.28 -35.48
CA GLY A 603 -16.79 5.39 -34.38
C GLY A 603 -15.69 5.16 -33.36
N THR A 604 -16.08 5.02 -32.09
CA THR A 604 -15.20 4.58 -31.00
C THR A 604 -15.60 3.17 -30.54
N LEU A 605 -14.61 2.29 -30.40
CA LEU A 605 -14.81 0.95 -29.87
C LEU A 605 -14.85 0.99 -28.34
N MET A 606 -15.98 0.58 -27.77
CA MET A 606 -16.23 0.57 -26.34
C MET A 606 -16.54 -0.83 -25.81
N MET A 607 -16.13 -1.13 -24.59
CA MET A 607 -16.45 -2.36 -23.88
C MET A 607 -17.88 -2.30 -23.35
N LYS A 608 -18.75 -3.17 -23.87
CA LYS A 608 -20.14 -3.33 -23.46
C LYS A 608 -20.35 -4.67 -22.73
N ARG A 609 -21.47 -4.79 -22.01
CA ARG A 609 -21.91 -6.04 -21.36
C ARG A 609 -23.27 -6.48 -21.92
N SER A 610 -23.44 -7.78 -22.10
CA SER A 610 -24.71 -8.43 -22.43
C SER A 610 -24.95 -9.64 -21.54
N LYS A 611 -26.13 -10.28 -21.66
CA LYS A 611 -26.44 -11.57 -21.03
C LYS A 611 -25.45 -12.70 -21.36
N PHE A 612 -24.68 -12.56 -22.44
CA PHE A 612 -23.69 -13.56 -22.88
C PHE A 612 -22.26 -13.27 -22.39
N GLY A 613 -22.05 -12.12 -21.75
CA GLY A 613 -20.76 -11.65 -21.25
C GLY A 613 -20.39 -10.27 -21.79
N ARG A 614 -19.16 -9.85 -21.49
CA ARG A 614 -18.59 -8.60 -22.01
C ARG A 614 -18.06 -8.77 -23.43
N PHE A 615 -18.11 -7.70 -24.20
CA PHE A 615 -17.66 -7.62 -25.60
C PHE A 615 -17.27 -6.18 -25.92
N ILE A 616 -16.63 -5.95 -27.07
CA ILE A 616 -16.36 -4.62 -27.61
C ILE A 616 -17.39 -4.35 -28.71
N ALA A 617 -17.93 -3.13 -28.77
CA ALA A 617 -18.81 -2.69 -29.84
C ALA A 617 -18.50 -1.25 -30.23
N CYS A 618 -18.79 -0.89 -31.48
CA CYS A 618 -18.84 0.52 -31.86
C CYS A 618 -19.95 1.25 -31.09
N ASP A 619 -19.69 2.49 -30.72
CA ASP A 619 -20.66 3.42 -30.14
C ASP A 619 -21.72 3.89 -31.17
N LYS A 620 -21.34 4.04 -32.45
CA LYS A 620 -22.22 4.38 -33.59
C LYS A 620 -23.16 3.26 -34.05
N TYR A 621 -23.57 2.34 -33.18
CA TYR A 621 -24.62 1.35 -33.52
C TYR A 621 -25.99 2.06 -33.55
N PRO A 622 -26.88 1.80 -34.53
CA PRO A 622 -26.91 0.67 -35.47
C PRO A 622 -26.08 0.83 -36.75
N ASP A 623 -25.58 2.03 -37.04
CA ASP A 623 -24.90 2.36 -38.30
C ASP A 623 -23.58 1.61 -38.47
N CYS A 624 -22.83 1.44 -37.37
CA CYS A 624 -21.67 0.56 -37.31
C CYS A 624 -21.93 -0.66 -36.41
N LYS A 625 -22.10 -1.85 -37.01
CA LYS A 625 -22.35 -3.12 -36.32
C LYS A 625 -21.07 -3.84 -35.86
N SER A 626 -19.94 -3.15 -35.85
CA SER A 626 -18.65 -3.73 -35.48
C SER A 626 -18.65 -4.19 -34.02
N THR A 627 -18.39 -5.49 -33.83
CA THR A 627 -18.30 -6.10 -32.49
C THR A 627 -17.14 -7.07 -32.41
N TYR A 628 -16.50 -7.14 -31.23
CA TYR A 628 -15.41 -8.07 -30.95
C TYR A 628 -15.63 -8.76 -29.63
N SER A 629 -15.53 -10.09 -29.61
CA SER A 629 -15.76 -10.88 -28.39
C SER A 629 -14.65 -10.65 -27.38
N LEU A 630 -14.98 -10.57 -26.09
CA LEU A 630 -14.00 -10.52 -25.01
C LEU A 630 -14.04 -11.79 -24.16
N PRO A 631 -12.92 -12.14 -23.49
CA PRO A 631 -12.90 -13.25 -22.56
C PRO A 631 -13.79 -12.98 -21.35
N LYS A 632 -14.46 -14.00 -20.82
CA LYS A 632 -15.34 -13.84 -19.65
C LYS A 632 -14.58 -13.54 -18.36
N ASN A 633 -13.38 -14.11 -18.20
CA ASN A 633 -12.57 -14.02 -16.98
C ASN A 633 -11.34 -13.11 -17.17
N GLY A 634 -10.80 -12.60 -16.07
CA GLY A 634 -9.62 -11.71 -16.05
C GLY A 634 -9.97 -10.22 -16.10
N MET A 635 -9.12 -9.36 -15.55
CA MET A 635 -9.30 -7.90 -15.68
C MET A 635 -8.79 -7.47 -17.06
N ILE A 636 -9.62 -6.76 -17.82
CA ILE A 636 -9.25 -6.24 -19.15
C ILE A 636 -8.93 -4.76 -18.99
N LYS A 637 -7.81 -4.33 -19.56
CA LYS A 637 -7.45 -2.91 -19.66
C LYS A 637 -7.17 -2.56 -21.12
N SER A 638 -7.69 -1.43 -21.60
CA SER A 638 -7.20 -0.84 -22.84
C SER A 638 -5.72 -0.48 -22.67
N LEU A 639 -4.90 -0.76 -23.68
CA LEU A 639 -3.51 -0.33 -23.70
C LEU A 639 -3.32 1.06 -24.33
N LYS A 640 -4.40 1.67 -24.86
CA LYS A 640 -4.36 2.92 -25.64
C LYS A 640 -3.25 2.89 -26.71
N LYS A 641 -3.06 1.72 -27.33
CA LYS A 641 -2.05 1.45 -28.36
C LYS A 641 -2.66 0.68 -29.50
N GLU A 642 -2.15 0.91 -30.68
CA GLU A 642 -2.52 0.18 -31.88
C GLU A 642 -1.60 -1.03 -32.09
N CYS A 643 -2.15 -2.06 -32.72
CA CYS A 643 -1.42 -3.25 -33.13
C CYS A 643 -0.49 -2.90 -34.31
N GLU A 644 0.81 -3.11 -34.15
CA GLU A 644 1.80 -2.87 -35.22
C GLU A 644 1.55 -3.69 -36.51
N GLN A 645 0.77 -4.78 -36.43
CA GLN A 645 0.50 -5.68 -37.56
C GLN A 645 -0.80 -5.36 -38.31
N CYS A 646 -1.76 -4.69 -37.69
CA CYS A 646 -3.06 -4.44 -38.34
C CYS A 646 -3.77 -3.16 -37.88
N GLY A 647 -3.12 -2.27 -37.12
CA GLY A 647 -3.67 -0.98 -36.66
C GLY A 647 -4.79 -1.06 -35.61
N PHE A 648 -5.39 -2.23 -35.37
CA PHE A 648 -6.46 -2.37 -34.38
C PHE A 648 -5.97 -2.18 -32.94
N PRO A 649 -6.79 -1.62 -32.04
CA PRO A 649 -6.42 -1.45 -30.64
C PRO A 649 -5.94 -2.73 -29.93
N LEU A 650 -5.01 -2.56 -29.00
CA LEU A 650 -4.50 -3.61 -28.12
C LEU A 650 -5.17 -3.54 -26.74
N ILE A 651 -5.43 -4.71 -26.16
CA ILE A 651 -5.93 -4.87 -24.80
C ILE A 651 -4.98 -5.74 -23.97
N SER A 652 -5.00 -5.55 -22.65
CA SER A 652 -4.27 -6.38 -21.68
C SER A 652 -5.24 -7.18 -20.83
N ILE A 653 -5.01 -8.48 -20.71
CA ILE A 653 -5.76 -9.39 -19.84
C ILE A 653 -4.88 -9.76 -18.64
N ILE A 654 -5.36 -9.44 -17.45
CA ILE A 654 -4.68 -9.71 -16.18
C ILE A 654 -5.46 -10.79 -15.43
N ASN A 655 -4.82 -11.94 -15.22
CA ASN A 655 -5.36 -13.05 -14.43
C ASN A 655 -4.54 -13.24 -13.16
N LYS A 656 -5.20 -13.52 -12.02
CA LYS A 656 -4.53 -13.72 -10.73
C LYS A 656 -3.50 -14.86 -10.84
N GLY A 657 -2.25 -14.59 -10.43
CA GLY A 657 -1.15 -15.56 -10.49
C GLY A 657 -0.51 -15.78 -11.86
N LYS A 658 -0.95 -15.08 -12.93
CA LYS A 658 -0.37 -15.19 -14.28
C LYS A 658 0.19 -13.84 -14.75
N LYS A 659 1.21 -13.87 -15.62
CA LYS A 659 1.71 -12.66 -16.27
C LYS A 659 0.61 -12.04 -17.16
N PRO A 660 0.42 -10.71 -17.15
CA PRO A 660 -0.51 -10.03 -18.04
C PRO A 660 -0.26 -10.40 -19.51
N GLN A 661 -1.32 -10.65 -20.27
CA GLN A 661 -1.27 -11.00 -21.68
C GLN A 661 -1.80 -9.85 -22.53
N GLN A 662 -1.00 -9.35 -23.46
CA GLN A 662 -1.43 -8.32 -24.42
C GLN A 662 -1.95 -8.99 -25.69
N LEU A 663 -3.10 -8.55 -26.20
CA LEU A 663 -3.75 -9.11 -27.37
C LEU A 663 -4.32 -7.99 -28.25
N CYS A 664 -4.23 -8.17 -29.57
CA CYS A 664 -4.99 -7.36 -30.51
C CYS A 664 -6.46 -7.75 -30.46
N ILE A 665 -7.38 -6.80 -30.61
CA ILE A 665 -8.83 -7.09 -30.61
C ILE A 665 -9.30 -7.72 -31.93
N ASN A 666 -8.59 -7.49 -33.03
CA ASN A 666 -8.96 -8.03 -34.34
C ASN A 666 -8.78 -9.57 -34.38
N PRO A 667 -9.83 -10.38 -34.56
CA PRO A 667 -9.74 -11.84 -34.69
C PRO A 667 -8.97 -12.27 -35.93
N LYS A 668 -8.98 -11.45 -36.99
CA LYS A 668 -8.29 -11.69 -38.27
C LYS A 668 -6.85 -11.13 -38.29
N CYS A 669 -6.32 -10.72 -37.14
CA CYS A 669 -4.96 -10.16 -37.07
C CYS A 669 -3.92 -11.18 -37.59
N PRO A 670 -2.97 -10.79 -38.45
CA PRO A 670 -1.93 -11.69 -38.96
C PRO A 670 -1.12 -12.39 -37.86
N SER A 671 -0.93 -11.73 -36.71
CA SER A 671 -0.27 -12.30 -35.53
C SER A 671 -1.04 -13.43 -34.82
N LYS A 672 -2.21 -13.84 -35.33
CA LYS A 672 -3.05 -14.92 -34.78
C LYS A 672 -3.22 -16.09 -35.74
N LYS A 673 -2.42 -16.16 -36.79
CA LYS A 673 -2.31 -17.33 -37.65
C LYS A 673 -1.72 -18.51 -36.87
N VAL A 674 -2.07 -19.72 -37.28
CA VAL A 674 -1.58 -20.95 -36.65
C VAL A 674 -0.26 -21.31 -37.35
N GLU A 675 0.83 -21.45 -36.60
CA GLU A 675 2.19 -21.74 -37.13
C GLU A 675 2.46 -23.25 -37.30
N ASP A 676 1.48 -24.10 -37.04
CA ASP A 676 1.60 -25.57 -37.04
C ASP A 676 1.04 -26.15 -38.34
N GLU A 677 1.86 -26.85 -39.12
CA GLU A 677 1.49 -27.43 -40.43
C GLU A 677 0.31 -28.41 -40.31
N LYS A 678 0.25 -29.24 -39.26
CA LYS A 678 -0.87 -30.19 -39.06
C LYS A 678 -2.16 -29.48 -38.68
N ALA A 679 -2.04 -28.37 -37.95
CA ALA A 679 -3.20 -27.53 -37.63
C ALA A 679 -3.69 -26.75 -38.84
N GLN A 680 -2.77 -26.37 -39.74
CA GLN A 680 -3.05 -25.68 -40.98
C GLN A 680 -3.74 -26.62 -41.99
N GLU A 681 -3.27 -27.87 -42.13
CA GLU A 681 -3.94 -28.93 -42.88
C GLU A 681 -5.38 -29.14 -42.41
N LYS A 682 -5.61 -29.27 -41.09
CA LYS A 682 -6.98 -29.36 -40.53
C LYS A 682 -7.85 -28.15 -40.87
N ILE A 683 -7.28 -26.94 -40.92
CA ILE A 683 -8.01 -25.73 -41.31
C ILE A 683 -8.42 -25.80 -42.78
N ASP A 684 -7.53 -26.27 -43.64
CA ASP A 684 -7.76 -26.34 -45.08
C ASP A 684 -8.77 -27.44 -45.43
N GLU A 685 -8.71 -28.61 -44.77
CA GLU A 685 -9.76 -29.64 -44.82
C GLU A 685 -11.13 -29.13 -44.37
N LEU A 686 -11.19 -28.31 -43.31
CA LEU A 686 -12.42 -27.70 -42.82
C LEU A 686 -12.99 -26.67 -43.79
N ASN A 687 -12.14 -25.87 -44.44
CA ASN A 687 -12.57 -24.87 -45.43
C ASN A 687 -13.05 -25.53 -46.73
N ASN A 688 -12.45 -26.66 -47.11
CA ASN A 688 -12.84 -27.46 -48.28
C ASN A 688 -14.06 -28.36 -47.99
N GLY A 689 -14.68 -28.23 -46.81
CA GLY A 689 -15.88 -28.96 -46.41
C GLY A 689 -15.67 -30.44 -46.08
N THR A 690 -14.41 -30.90 -46.06
CA THR A 690 -14.04 -32.32 -45.97
C THR A 690 -14.14 -32.86 -44.54
N LEU A 691 -13.94 -32.01 -43.52
CA LEU A 691 -13.95 -32.42 -42.12
C LEU A 691 -15.24 -31.98 -41.38
N VAL A 692 -16.16 -32.92 -41.12
CA VAL A 692 -17.38 -32.65 -40.35
C VAL A 692 -17.40 -33.48 -39.06
N LYS A 693 -16.94 -32.90 -37.96
CA LYS A 693 -17.02 -33.53 -36.62
C LYS A 693 -18.36 -33.20 -35.96
N ASN A 694 -19.04 -34.18 -35.39
CA ASN A 694 -20.27 -33.94 -34.63
C ASN A 694 -19.97 -33.47 -33.20
N CYS A 695 -20.76 -32.51 -32.72
CA CYS A 695 -20.66 -32.00 -31.36
C CYS A 695 -20.95 -33.12 -30.36
N PRO A 696 -20.06 -33.39 -29.39
CA PRO A 696 -20.27 -34.47 -28.42
C PRO A 696 -21.45 -34.17 -27.47
N LYS A 697 -21.91 -32.91 -27.38
CA LYS A 697 -23.02 -32.51 -26.50
C LYS A 697 -24.41 -32.55 -27.14
N CYS A 698 -24.54 -32.17 -28.41
CA CYS A 698 -25.85 -32.05 -29.06
C CYS A 698 -25.89 -32.65 -30.46
N LYS A 699 -24.83 -33.36 -30.86
CA LYS A 699 -24.66 -34.05 -32.14
C LYS A 699 -24.68 -33.16 -33.39
N SER A 700 -25.03 -31.88 -33.29
CA SER A 700 -24.91 -30.91 -34.39
C SER A 700 -23.46 -30.74 -34.87
N LYS A 701 -23.25 -30.39 -36.13
CA LYS A 701 -21.91 -30.22 -36.72
C LYS A 701 -21.06 -29.19 -35.98
N LEU A 702 -19.77 -29.47 -35.78
CA LEU A 702 -18.78 -28.48 -35.38
C LEU A 702 -18.31 -27.73 -36.63
N ILE A 703 -18.25 -26.41 -36.54
CA ILE A 703 -17.80 -25.55 -37.63
C ILE A 703 -16.59 -24.73 -37.17
N LEU A 704 -15.72 -24.39 -38.10
CA LEU A 704 -14.57 -23.53 -37.84
C LEU A 704 -15.06 -22.10 -37.51
N ARG A 705 -14.64 -21.59 -36.35
CA ARG A 705 -14.96 -20.24 -35.88
C ARG A 705 -13.69 -19.50 -35.49
N SER A 706 -13.76 -18.17 -35.56
CA SER A 706 -12.66 -17.29 -35.16
C SER A 706 -13.00 -16.56 -33.86
N SER A 707 -12.03 -16.44 -32.95
CA SER A 707 -12.12 -15.62 -31.74
C SER A 707 -10.95 -14.64 -31.64
N ILE A 708 -10.98 -13.78 -30.63
CA ILE A 708 -9.82 -12.93 -30.31
C ILE A 708 -8.57 -13.73 -29.92
N TYR A 709 -8.68 -15.03 -29.64
CA TYR A 709 -7.55 -15.91 -29.35
C TYR A 709 -7.08 -16.72 -30.55
N GLY A 710 -7.69 -16.52 -31.73
CA GLY A 710 -7.45 -17.30 -32.94
C GLY A 710 -8.59 -18.26 -33.27
N LYS A 711 -8.36 -19.12 -34.26
CA LYS A 711 -9.34 -20.08 -34.82
C LYS A 711 -9.57 -21.28 -33.87
N PHE A 712 -10.79 -21.79 -33.85
CA PHE A 712 -11.22 -22.93 -33.03
C PHE A 712 -12.48 -23.58 -33.63
N LEU A 713 -12.81 -24.81 -33.22
CA LEU A 713 -14.05 -25.49 -33.62
C LEU A 713 -15.19 -25.15 -32.64
N GLY A 714 -16.34 -24.72 -33.16
CA GLY A 714 -17.52 -24.40 -32.36
C GLY A 714 -18.78 -25.05 -32.90
N CYS A 715 -19.68 -25.49 -32.00
CA CYS A 715 -20.94 -26.10 -32.40
C CYS A 715 -21.81 -25.18 -33.27
N SER A 716 -22.41 -25.73 -34.33
CA SER A 716 -23.36 -25.02 -35.21
C SER A 716 -24.67 -24.68 -34.49
N GLY A 717 -25.10 -25.51 -33.52
CA GLY A 717 -26.29 -25.29 -32.69
C GLY A 717 -26.19 -24.13 -31.67
N TYR A 718 -25.19 -23.26 -31.78
CA TYR A 718 -25.09 -22.05 -30.99
C TYR A 718 -26.26 -21.09 -31.31
N PRO A 719 -26.92 -20.46 -30.32
CA PRO A 719 -26.51 -20.32 -28.92
C PRO A 719 -26.99 -21.42 -27.96
N LYS A 720 -27.82 -22.38 -28.43
CA LYS A 720 -28.43 -23.44 -27.62
C LYS A 720 -27.40 -24.47 -27.15
N CYS A 721 -26.41 -24.80 -27.98
CA CYS A 721 -25.25 -25.61 -27.59
C CYS A 721 -23.94 -24.82 -27.76
N ARG A 722 -23.12 -24.79 -26.71
CA ARG A 722 -21.91 -23.93 -26.62
C ARG A 722 -20.60 -24.73 -26.53
N TYR A 723 -20.60 -25.96 -27.00
CA TYR A 723 -19.37 -26.77 -27.06
C TYR A 723 -18.36 -26.14 -28.02
N THR A 724 -17.08 -26.14 -27.61
CA THR A 724 -15.96 -25.63 -28.40
C THR A 724 -14.73 -26.52 -28.19
N GLU A 725 -13.93 -26.70 -29.24
CA GLU A 725 -12.72 -27.51 -29.25
C GLU A 725 -11.57 -26.72 -29.91
N ARG A 726 -10.34 -26.91 -29.43
CA ARG A 726 -9.16 -26.25 -30.02
C ARG A 726 -8.65 -27.07 -31.20
N LEU A 727 -8.05 -26.39 -32.17
CA LEU A 727 -7.24 -27.05 -33.19
C LEU A 727 -5.90 -27.44 -32.54
N ASP A 728 -5.48 -28.69 -32.65
CA ASP A 728 -4.23 -29.16 -32.04
C ASP A 728 -3.04 -28.38 -32.62
N GLY A 729 -2.35 -27.59 -31.79
CA GLY A 729 -1.28 -26.68 -32.20
C GLY A 729 -1.18 -25.46 -31.27
N LYS A 730 0.00 -24.81 -31.17
CA LYS A 730 0.16 -23.57 -30.40
C LYS A 730 -0.31 -22.39 -31.26
N VAL A 731 -1.51 -21.87 -31.00
CA VAL A 731 -1.91 -20.54 -31.52
C VAL A 731 -1.06 -19.48 -30.84
N THR A 732 0.00 -19.03 -31.50
CA THR A 732 0.94 -18.03 -30.98
C THR A 732 0.41 -16.63 -31.22
N ALA A 733 -0.52 -16.17 -30.36
CA ALA A 733 -0.67 -14.72 -30.20
C ALA A 733 0.67 -14.17 -29.69
N LYS A 734 1.50 -13.60 -30.58
CA LYS A 734 2.81 -13.06 -30.21
C LYS A 734 2.64 -12.14 -29.00
N LYS A 735 3.33 -12.46 -27.91
CA LYS A 735 3.45 -11.55 -26.77
C LYS A 735 4.11 -10.29 -27.29
N TYR A 736 3.36 -9.20 -27.43
CA TYR A 736 3.93 -7.90 -27.74
C TYR A 736 5.02 -7.61 -26.70
N PRO A 737 6.28 -7.39 -27.13
CA PRO A 737 7.37 -7.20 -26.21
C PRO A 737 7.12 -5.94 -25.39
N VAL A 738 7.08 -6.09 -24.06
CA VAL A 738 7.17 -4.94 -23.17
C VAL A 738 8.58 -4.37 -23.38
N LYS A 739 8.71 -3.20 -24.04
CA LYS A 739 9.96 -2.43 -23.99
C LYS A 739 10.31 -2.26 -22.50
N LYS A 740 11.24 -3.08 -21.99
CA LYS A 740 12.01 -2.68 -20.81
C LYS A 740 12.64 -1.35 -21.22
N LYS A 741 12.35 -0.26 -20.49
CA LYS A 741 13.19 0.95 -20.57
C LYS A 741 14.64 0.44 -20.49
N LYS A 742 15.43 0.68 -21.54
CA LYS A 742 16.83 0.29 -21.58
C LYS A 742 17.46 0.81 -20.30
N ALA A 743 17.92 -0.10 -19.44
CA ALA A 743 18.91 0.26 -18.45
C ALA A 743 20.11 0.77 -19.25
N VAL A 744 20.52 2.00 -18.97
CA VAL A 744 21.75 2.57 -19.51
C VAL A 744 22.87 1.59 -19.15
N SER A 745 23.37 0.89 -20.16
CA SER A 745 24.49 -0.04 -20.01
C SER A 745 25.73 0.78 -19.72
N LYS A 746 26.24 0.70 -18.48
CA LYS A 746 27.62 1.09 -18.17
C LYS A 746 28.54 0.28 -19.08
N LYS A 747 29.18 0.95 -20.04
CA LYS A 747 30.35 0.41 -20.74
C LYS A 747 31.41 0.11 -19.66
N LYS A 748 31.75 -1.16 -19.51
CA LYS A 748 33.09 -1.55 -19.07
C LYS A 748 34.05 -1.05 -20.16
N LYS A 749 34.99 -0.18 -19.79
CA LYS A 749 36.27 -0.08 -20.49
C LYS A 749 37.35 -0.39 -19.45
N LYS A 750 38.29 -1.20 -19.91
CA LYS A 750 39.62 -1.39 -19.32
C LYS A 750 40.28 -0.03 -19.11
#